data_AF-E3QCD2-F1
#
_entry.id   AF-E3QCD2-F1
#
_cell.length_a   1.000
_cell.length_b   1.000
_cell.length_c   1.000
_cell.angle_alpha   90.00
_cell.angle_beta   90.00
_cell.angle_gamma   90.00
#
_symmetry.space_group_name_H-M   'P 1'
#
loop_
_entity.id
_entity.type
_entity.pdbx_description
1 polymer ?
#
loop_
_entity_poly.entity_id
_entity_poly.type
_entity_poly.pdbx_seq_one_letter_code
_entity_poly.pdbx_strand_id
1 'polypeptide(L)'
;MPADRLLNTVLQLYQNVHDDRKTDQIIGSTVNLLANLSNPLNLGVLTSQLLIAPAIWHRREGLQTSLRIISIYNSAAIRVRQNGLDNAKIKIPNAPRQGGGLSCDTWVRAVVKGADERSNRWQHLLVLTGILMGMEGNDRKSLSRGLRNTLEEAVVTAANLALESQDGSFASASIVLALNYVFPFLSDLHQSAINCNALLPIAVLAITGEDGFQDGRFLEDIRKDVRQHGQMVEWAPNTSSFQLLQSIERKPLMGGMGPLSRLTAFAVTNATDSAIVLEAQDCLLEFSQKLFQQWQRNPLSTVDAADETARLEPNTLEATWPVLWGTLKKTMYATVAVMQAVIGRSLLDPRMRNDVTAPQVATKSLHTLRFLFFISSRHGAGAFQAYTFTYLTSLDILARFGDACVSFLGETKPPHAGAVPPSPLDRTLDLFYMNVSEHLPLNMPTEACDSLIVRPATAYLTHIGTMTATMVELFEAAHSAVLSVLSCPHNGPLTVSLVPFYIDALFASFPSQISSRQFRVAFKTVMQIVSPPFPISLMEPQLSETLLEMVRFKAMDASTTLLPQTQDVIAQSEKGLTTQQEPLSEQSSLVLTLIDSLPFLPLPLVEDWMTLTAQAMNEISDPVMRQPVKDRFWEVLVSGEMDVERATIGVAWWTTKGGRELVLGRVVQQVPMMSGAIMDESKSSRL
;
A
#
# COMPACT_ATOMS: atom_id res chain seq x y z
N MET A 1 -39.78 3.50 -45.09
CA MET A 1 -40.89 4.47 -44.95
C MET A 1 -41.24 4.82 -43.49
N PRO A 2 -41.27 3.92 -42.49
CA PRO A 2 -41.48 4.33 -41.09
C PRO A 2 -40.26 5.02 -40.44
N ALA A 3 -39.04 4.64 -40.83
CA ALA A 3 -37.79 5.20 -40.29
C ALA A 3 -37.56 6.68 -40.65
N ASP A 4 -37.92 7.12 -41.85
CA ASP A 4 -37.72 8.51 -42.30
C ASP A 4 -38.65 9.50 -41.59
N ARG A 5 -39.89 9.08 -41.29
CA ARG A 5 -40.82 9.87 -40.47
C ARG A 5 -40.30 10.02 -39.05
N LEU A 6 -39.78 8.93 -38.46
CA LEU A 6 -39.22 8.92 -37.12
C LEU A 6 -37.94 9.78 -37.04
N LEU A 7 -37.10 9.77 -38.09
CA LEU A 7 -35.95 10.65 -38.21
C LEU A 7 -36.35 12.12 -38.15
N ASN A 8 -37.33 12.55 -38.96
CA ASN A 8 -37.80 13.94 -38.94
C ASN A 8 -38.35 14.36 -37.57
N THR A 9 -39.10 13.47 -36.91
CA THR A 9 -39.60 13.73 -35.55
C THR A 9 -38.46 13.90 -34.55
N VAL A 10 -37.45 13.01 -34.57
CA VAL A 10 -36.30 13.10 -33.65
C VAL A 10 -35.48 14.37 -33.90
N LEU A 11 -35.26 14.74 -35.16
CA LEU A 11 -34.55 15.98 -35.52
C LEU A 11 -35.29 17.23 -35.04
N GLN A 12 -36.62 17.25 -35.11
CA GLN A 12 -37.42 18.34 -34.52
C GLN A 12 -37.31 18.36 -32.99
N LEU A 13 -37.30 17.19 -32.36
CA LEU A 13 -37.17 17.08 -30.91
C LEU A 13 -35.79 17.54 -30.42
N TYR A 14 -34.72 17.41 -31.20
CA TYR A 14 -33.39 17.89 -30.82
C TYR A 14 -33.31 19.41 -30.60
N GLN A 15 -34.17 20.20 -31.24
CA GLN A 15 -34.10 21.65 -31.24
C GLN A 15 -34.47 22.29 -29.88
N ASN A 16 -35.23 21.58 -29.04
CA ASN A 16 -35.77 22.12 -27.79
C ASN A 16 -35.35 21.30 -26.56
N VAL A 17 -35.24 21.94 -25.41
CA VAL A 17 -34.98 21.25 -24.13
C VAL A 17 -36.28 20.63 -23.60
N HIS A 18 -36.25 19.34 -23.28
CA HIS A 18 -37.42 18.58 -22.80
C HIS A 18 -37.22 18.07 -21.37
N ASP A 19 -38.25 17.44 -20.80
CA ASP A 19 -38.25 16.71 -19.53
C ASP A 19 -37.56 15.33 -19.62
N ASP A 20 -37.17 14.75 -18.48
CA ASP A 20 -36.29 13.56 -18.43
C ASP A 20 -36.85 12.38 -19.22
N ARG A 21 -38.15 12.13 -19.06
CA ARG A 21 -38.84 11.03 -19.76
C ARG A 21 -38.78 11.19 -21.27
N LYS A 22 -38.96 12.42 -21.78
CA LYS A 22 -38.86 12.67 -23.22
C LYS A 22 -37.42 12.60 -23.70
N THR A 23 -36.46 13.09 -22.93
CA THR A 23 -35.04 12.96 -23.28
C THR A 23 -34.63 11.48 -23.38
N ASP A 24 -35.06 10.63 -22.45
CA ASP A 24 -34.82 9.18 -22.53
C ASP A 24 -35.48 8.54 -23.76
N GLN A 25 -36.70 8.97 -24.10
CA GLN A 25 -37.35 8.55 -25.35
C GLN A 25 -36.60 9.01 -26.60
N ILE A 26 -36.08 10.24 -26.60
CA ILE A 26 -35.26 10.78 -27.69
C ILE A 26 -33.99 9.95 -27.85
N ILE A 27 -33.29 9.63 -26.75
CA ILE A 27 -32.10 8.80 -26.72
C ILE A 27 -32.40 7.39 -27.26
N GLY A 28 -33.43 6.73 -26.74
CA GLY A 28 -33.84 5.41 -27.21
C GLY A 28 -34.23 5.38 -28.69
N SER A 29 -34.96 6.41 -29.15
CA SER A 29 -35.28 6.60 -30.57
C SER A 29 -34.05 6.83 -31.43
N THR A 30 -33.07 7.58 -30.93
CA THR A 30 -31.79 7.86 -31.61
C THR A 30 -31.00 6.57 -31.80
N VAL A 31 -30.85 5.74 -30.76
CA VAL A 31 -30.17 4.44 -30.85
C VAL A 31 -30.87 3.53 -31.86
N ASN A 32 -32.20 3.49 -31.83
CA ASN A 32 -32.99 2.71 -32.79
C ASN A 32 -32.78 3.20 -34.23
N LEU A 33 -32.74 4.51 -34.47
CA LEU A 33 -32.47 5.08 -35.79
C LEU A 33 -31.05 4.76 -36.26
N LEU A 34 -30.04 4.98 -35.40
CA LEU A 34 -28.64 4.68 -35.73
C LEU A 34 -28.46 3.22 -36.14
N ALA A 35 -29.16 2.27 -35.52
CA ALA A 35 -29.05 0.84 -35.87
C ALA A 35 -29.85 0.42 -37.12
N ASN A 36 -30.89 1.16 -37.50
CA ASN A 36 -31.87 0.73 -38.50
C ASN A 36 -31.92 1.58 -39.77
N LEU A 37 -31.28 2.77 -39.79
CA LEU A 37 -31.19 3.59 -40.99
C LEU A 37 -30.31 2.91 -42.04
N SER A 38 -30.82 2.83 -43.28
CA SER A 38 -30.13 2.21 -44.41
C SER A 38 -29.33 3.19 -45.25
N ASN A 39 -29.61 4.50 -45.16
CA ASN A 39 -28.91 5.54 -45.92
C ASN A 39 -27.73 6.11 -45.10
N PRO A 40 -26.47 5.97 -45.55
CA PRO A 40 -25.28 6.54 -44.90
C PRO A 40 -25.36 8.06 -44.67
N LEU A 41 -25.98 8.82 -45.56
CA LEU A 41 -26.11 10.27 -45.39
C LEU A 41 -26.99 10.62 -44.21
N ASN A 42 -28.08 9.87 -44.00
CA ASN A 42 -28.99 10.09 -42.88
C ASN A 42 -28.31 9.79 -41.53
N LEU A 43 -27.39 8.82 -41.48
CA LEU A 43 -26.58 8.53 -40.29
C LEU A 43 -25.61 9.68 -39.96
N GLY A 44 -24.96 10.23 -40.98
CA GLY A 44 -24.08 11.39 -40.83
C GLY A 44 -24.84 12.63 -40.35
N VAL A 45 -26.00 12.93 -40.95
CA VAL A 45 -26.87 14.04 -40.53
C VAL A 45 -27.37 13.84 -39.10
N LEU A 46 -27.83 12.64 -38.75
CA LEU A 46 -28.29 12.35 -37.39
C LEU A 46 -27.18 12.57 -36.36
N THR A 47 -25.95 12.17 -36.69
CA THR A 47 -24.78 12.36 -35.82
C THR A 47 -24.41 13.83 -35.66
N SER A 48 -24.29 14.57 -36.77
CA SER A 48 -23.99 16.01 -36.74
C SER A 48 -25.04 16.78 -35.93
N GLN A 49 -26.33 16.47 -36.13
CA GLN A 49 -27.42 17.12 -35.40
C GLN A 49 -27.46 16.74 -33.91
N LEU A 50 -27.15 15.49 -33.55
CA LEU A 50 -27.05 15.06 -32.15
C LEU A 50 -25.94 15.81 -31.41
N LEU A 51 -24.78 16.00 -32.05
CA LEU A 51 -23.63 16.66 -31.43
C LEU A 51 -23.84 18.14 -31.14
N ILE A 52 -24.79 18.79 -31.82
CA ILE A 52 -25.18 20.18 -31.57
C ILE A 52 -26.53 20.32 -30.85
N ALA A 53 -27.21 19.22 -30.53
CA ALA A 53 -28.59 19.21 -30.06
C ALA A 53 -28.76 19.89 -28.68
N PRO A 54 -29.50 21.02 -28.58
CA PRO A 54 -29.80 21.63 -27.29
C PRO A 54 -30.52 20.69 -26.32
N ALA A 55 -31.38 19.81 -26.84
CA ALA A 55 -32.11 18.80 -26.06
C ALA A 55 -31.20 17.91 -25.20
N ILE A 56 -29.96 17.70 -25.63
CA ILE A 56 -28.99 16.83 -24.97
C ILE A 56 -27.98 17.64 -24.17
N TRP A 57 -27.41 18.69 -24.77
CA TRP A 57 -26.26 19.40 -24.20
C TRP A 57 -26.59 20.54 -23.23
N HIS A 58 -27.80 21.12 -23.29
CA HIS A 58 -28.16 22.25 -22.42
C HIS A 58 -28.72 21.81 -21.05
N ARG A 59 -28.62 20.52 -20.71
CA ARG A 59 -29.08 19.96 -19.43
C ARG A 59 -27.98 19.98 -18.37
N ARG A 60 -28.37 20.14 -17.09
CA ARG A 60 -27.46 20.13 -15.93
C ARG A 60 -27.09 18.72 -15.47
N GLU A 61 -26.71 17.85 -16.40
CA GLU A 61 -26.40 16.44 -16.10
C GLU A 61 -24.88 16.16 -16.06
N GLY A 62 -24.05 17.14 -16.41
CA GLY A 62 -22.59 17.03 -16.37
C GLY A 62 -22.09 15.82 -17.16
N LEU A 63 -21.12 15.08 -16.60
CA LEU A 63 -20.50 13.92 -17.27
C LEU A 63 -21.47 12.78 -17.63
N GLN A 64 -22.67 12.74 -17.03
CA GLN A 64 -23.69 11.77 -17.44
C GLN A 64 -24.12 11.99 -18.88
N THR A 65 -24.15 13.23 -19.37
CA THR A 65 -24.41 13.52 -20.78
C THR A 65 -23.34 12.92 -21.68
N SER A 66 -22.06 13.08 -21.31
CA SER A 66 -20.94 12.52 -22.06
C SER A 66 -20.97 10.98 -22.08
N LEU A 67 -21.28 10.35 -20.93
CA LEU A 67 -21.47 8.90 -20.84
C LEU A 67 -22.66 8.42 -21.69
N ARG A 68 -23.76 9.18 -21.73
CA ARG A 68 -24.94 8.88 -22.56
C ARG A 68 -24.58 8.91 -24.04
N ILE A 69 -23.82 9.90 -24.51
CA ILE A 69 -23.34 9.95 -25.89
C ILE A 69 -22.49 8.72 -26.23
N ILE A 70 -21.51 8.37 -25.39
CA ILE A 70 -20.70 7.14 -25.56
C ILE A 70 -21.61 5.91 -25.65
N SER A 71 -22.60 5.81 -24.75
CA SER A 71 -23.53 4.69 -24.66
C SER A 71 -24.46 4.56 -25.87
N ILE A 72 -24.89 5.69 -26.46
CA ILE A 72 -25.72 5.71 -27.69
C ILE A 72 -24.97 5.01 -28.82
N TYR A 73 -23.73 5.43 -29.07
CA TYR A 73 -22.93 4.90 -30.17
C TYR A 73 -22.44 3.47 -29.90
N ASN A 74 -22.09 3.14 -28.66
CA ASN A 74 -21.76 1.79 -28.25
C ASN A 74 -22.94 0.82 -28.49
N SER A 75 -24.13 1.18 -28.01
CA SER A 75 -25.34 0.37 -28.18
C SER A 75 -25.74 0.22 -29.64
N ALA A 76 -25.66 1.30 -30.42
CA ALA A 76 -25.95 1.25 -31.85
C ALA A 76 -24.95 0.36 -32.61
N ALA A 77 -23.65 0.49 -32.32
CA ALA A 77 -22.61 -0.35 -32.92
C ALA A 77 -22.80 -1.84 -32.61
N ILE A 78 -23.11 -2.20 -31.36
CA ILE A 78 -23.42 -3.58 -30.96
C ILE A 78 -24.61 -4.12 -31.76
N ARG A 79 -25.68 -3.33 -31.91
CA ARG A 79 -26.90 -3.74 -32.65
C ARG A 79 -26.65 -3.89 -34.14
N VAL A 80 -25.90 -2.98 -34.77
CA VAL A 80 -25.52 -3.09 -36.19
C VAL A 80 -24.76 -4.38 -36.44
N ARG A 81 -23.82 -4.72 -35.56
CA ARG A 81 -23.08 -5.98 -35.62
C ARG A 81 -23.99 -7.21 -35.45
N GLN A 82 -24.87 -7.20 -34.45
CA GLN A 82 -25.82 -8.30 -34.22
C GLN A 82 -26.71 -8.52 -35.44
N ASN A 83 -27.30 -7.45 -35.97
CA ASN A 83 -28.10 -7.48 -37.19
C ASN A 83 -27.30 -8.05 -38.38
N GLY A 84 -26.03 -7.66 -38.53
CA GLY A 84 -25.13 -8.19 -39.56
C GLY A 84 -24.90 -9.70 -39.43
N LEU A 85 -24.65 -10.18 -38.21
CA LEU A 85 -24.45 -11.62 -37.92
C LEU A 85 -25.73 -12.43 -38.15
N ASP A 86 -26.88 -11.91 -37.74
CA ASP A 86 -28.15 -12.61 -37.90
C ASP A 86 -28.58 -12.63 -39.37
N ASN A 87 -28.35 -11.55 -40.11
CA ASN A 87 -28.54 -11.52 -41.56
C ASN A 87 -27.62 -12.53 -42.29
N ALA A 88 -26.40 -12.76 -41.81
CA ALA A 88 -25.49 -13.75 -42.40
C ALA A 88 -25.95 -15.21 -42.16
N LYS A 89 -26.73 -15.48 -41.11
CA LYS A 89 -27.30 -16.80 -40.82
C LYS A 89 -28.52 -17.13 -41.69
N ILE A 90 -29.20 -16.12 -42.22
CA ILE A 90 -30.41 -16.30 -43.02
C ILE A 90 -30.02 -16.79 -44.42
N LYS A 91 -30.19 -18.10 -44.68
CA LYS A 91 -29.91 -18.74 -45.98
C LYS A 91 -31.05 -18.61 -47.01
N ILE A 92 -32.16 -17.99 -46.64
CA ILE A 92 -33.36 -17.90 -47.48
C ILE A 92 -33.23 -16.68 -48.43
N PRO A 93 -33.29 -16.87 -49.76
CA PRO A 93 -33.37 -15.75 -50.70
C PRO A 93 -34.64 -14.92 -50.42
N ASN A 94 -34.50 -13.59 -50.31
CA ASN A 94 -35.59 -12.62 -50.08
C ASN A 94 -36.22 -12.56 -48.67
N ALA A 95 -35.62 -13.16 -47.65
CA ALA A 95 -36.06 -12.88 -46.27
C ALA A 95 -35.80 -11.40 -45.89
N PRO A 96 -36.70 -10.76 -45.13
CA PRO A 96 -36.53 -9.37 -44.70
C PRO A 96 -35.26 -9.25 -43.84
N ARG A 97 -34.31 -8.44 -44.31
CA ARG A 97 -33.08 -8.14 -43.56
C ARG A 97 -33.43 -7.45 -42.25
N GLN A 98 -32.85 -7.89 -41.15
CA GLN A 98 -32.93 -7.20 -39.87
C GLN A 98 -32.01 -5.96 -39.91
N GLY A 99 -32.53 -4.80 -39.49
CA GLY A 99 -31.79 -3.54 -39.43
C GLY A 99 -31.64 -2.81 -40.77
N GLY A 100 -30.72 -1.84 -40.81
CA GLY A 100 -30.50 -0.95 -41.97
C GLY A 100 -29.81 -1.60 -43.17
N GLY A 101 -29.32 -2.84 -43.04
CA GLY A 101 -28.67 -3.57 -44.13
C GLY A 101 -27.28 -3.06 -44.53
N LEU A 102 -26.70 -2.13 -43.77
CA LEU A 102 -25.34 -1.64 -43.95
C LEU A 102 -24.31 -2.58 -43.31
N SER A 103 -23.13 -2.70 -43.92
CA SER A 103 -21.98 -3.35 -43.28
C SER A 103 -21.47 -2.49 -42.12
N CYS A 104 -20.81 -3.12 -41.13
CA CYS A 104 -20.21 -2.39 -40.00
C CYS A 104 -19.27 -1.28 -40.50
N ASP A 105 -18.41 -1.57 -41.48
CA ASP A 105 -17.48 -0.58 -42.05
C ASP A 105 -18.20 0.62 -42.69
N THR A 106 -19.26 0.38 -43.48
CA THR A 106 -20.02 1.46 -44.12
C THR A 106 -20.75 2.30 -43.07
N TRP A 107 -21.30 1.66 -42.04
CA TRP A 107 -21.96 2.33 -40.93
C TRP A 107 -21.00 3.22 -40.14
N VAL A 108 -19.81 2.71 -39.78
CA VAL A 108 -18.79 3.49 -39.06
C VAL A 108 -18.37 4.71 -39.87
N ARG A 109 -18.03 4.55 -41.16
CA ARG A 109 -17.65 5.67 -42.02
C ARG A 109 -18.74 6.74 -42.10
N ALA A 110 -20.01 6.33 -42.15
CA ALA A 110 -21.15 7.23 -42.21
C ALA A 110 -21.30 8.06 -40.93
N VAL A 111 -21.18 7.41 -39.76
CA VAL A 111 -21.26 8.07 -38.45
C VAL A 111 -20.08 9.02 -38.24
N VAL A 112 -18.85 8.56 -38.52
CA VAL A 112 -17.64 9.39 -38.38
C VAL A 112 -17.71 10.63 -39.27
N LYS A 113 -18.25 10.53 -40.48
CA LYS A 113 -18.46 11.68 -41.38
C LYS A 113 -19.44 12.71 -40.79
N GLY A 114 -20.32 12.31 -39.88
CA GLY A 114 -21.23 13.21 -39.17
C GLY A 114 -20.59 14.00 -38.03
N ALA A 115 -19.38 13.62 -37.57
CA ALA A 115 -18.59 14.40 -36.63
C ALA A 115 -17.84 15.50 -37.40
N ASP A 116 -18.60 16.48 -37.91
CA ASP A 116 -18.13 17.54 -38.78
C ASP A 116 -17.71 18.80 -38.01
N GLU A 117 -17.30 19.86 -38.72
CA GLU A 117 -16.75 21.10 -38.12
C GLU A 117 -17.76 21.89 -37.27
N ARG A 118 -19.02 21.45 -37.19
CA ARG A 118 -20.08 22.13 -36.42
C ARG A 118 -20.02 21.82 -34.93
N SER A 119 -19.33 20.75 -34.55
CA SER A 119 -19.16 20.30 -33.17
C SER A 119 -17.70 20.33 -32.74
N ASN A 120 -17.49 20.37 -31.42
CA ASN A 120 -16.16 20.45 -30.84
C ASN A 120 -15.44 19.10 -30.89
N ARG A 121 -14.10 19.13 -30.93
CA ARG A 121 -13.26 17.91 -31.07
C ARG A 121 -13.45 16.94 -29.91
N TRP A 122 -13.67 17.42 -28.69
CA TRP A 122 -13.96 16.56 -27.54
C TRP A 122 -15.29 15.83 -27.67
N GLN A 123 -16.29 16.40 -28.37
CA GLN A 123 -17.55 15.71 -28.64
C GLN A 123 -17.37 14.60 -29.68
N HIS A 124 -16.48 14.81 -30.66
CA HIS A 124 -16.14 13.78 -31.64
C HIS A 124 -15.49 12.58 -30.94
N LEU A 125 -14.58 12.85 -29.98
CA LEU A 125 -13.94 11.83 -29.18
C LEU A 125 -14.95 10.92 -28.46
N LEU A 126 -16.06 11.46 -27.94
CA LEU A 126 -17.13 10.66 -27.31
C LEU A 126 -17.80 9.70 -28.29
N VAL A 127 -18.08 10.17 -29.51
CA VAL A 127 -18.66 9.35 -30.58
C VAL A 127 -17.71 8.23 -30.98
N LEU A 128 -16.45 8.57 -31.26
CA LEU A 128 -15.41 7.61 -31.66
C LEU A 128 -15.17 6.55 -30.58
N THR A 129 -15.17 6.97 -29.31
CA THR A 129 -15.07 6.07 -28.15
C THR A 129 -16.23 5.07 -28.14
N GLY A 130 -17.47 5.53 -28.27
CA GLY A 130 -18.64 4.65 -28.30
C GLY A 130 -18.59 3.65 -29.45
N ILE A 131 -18.18 4.08 -30.65
CA ILE A 131 -18.04 3.20 -31.82
C ILE A 131 -16.99 2.12 -31.56
N LEU A 132 -15.78 2.50 -31.13
CA LEU A 132 -14.68 1.55 -30.95
C LEU A 132 -15.02 0.53 -29.86
N MET A 133 -15.58 0.97 -28.73
CA MET A 133 -16.06 0.06 -27.68
C MET A 133 -17.11 -0.93 -28.16
N GLY A 134 -18.08 -0.48 -28.95
CA GLY A 134 -19.16 -1.34 -29.44
C GLY A 134 -18.71 -2.36 -30.49
N MET A 135 -17.78 -1.96 -31.36
CA MET A 135 -17.29 -2.79 -32.46
C MET A 135 -16.17 -3.75 -32.06
N GLU A 136 -15.27 -3.32 -31.16
CA GLU A 136 -14.08 -4.08 -30.77
C GLU A 136 -14.15 -4.64 -29.34
N GLY A 137 -15.03 -4.14 -28.49
CA GLY A 137 -15.18 -4.64 -27.11
C GLY A 137 -15.58 -6.11 -27.05
N ASN A 138 -15.21 -6.80 -25.96
CA ASN A 138 -15.45 -8.24 -25.74
C ASN A 138 -14.97 -9.12 -26.91
N ASP A 139 -13.78 -8.84 -27.45
CA ASP A 139 -13.13 -9.56 -28.56
C ASP A 139 -13.98 -9.70 -29.84
N ARG A 140 -14.92 -8.77 -30.07
CA ARG A 140 -15.84 -8.84 -31.21
C ARG A 140 -15.16 -8.71 -32.57
N LYS A 141 -14.05 -7.96 -32.67
CA LYS A 141 -13.20 -7.78 -33.87
C LYS A 141 -14.02 -7.57 -35.15
N SER A 142 -14.91 -6.58 -35.14
CA SER A 142 -15.95 -6.44 -36.16
C SER A 142 -15.52 -5.60 -37.36
N LEU A 143 -14.44 -4.83 -37.23
CA LEU A 143 -13.96 -3.92 -38.24
C LEU A 143 -12.85 -4.55 -39.09
N SER A 144 -12.75 -4.13 -40.35
CA SER A 144 -11.56 -4.42 -41.14
C SER A 144 -10.31 -3.78 -40.50
N ARG A 145 -9.15 -4.45 -40.59
CA ARG A 145 -7.89 -3.96 -39.99
C ARG A 145 -7.56 -2.52 -40.39
N GLY A 146 -7.76 -2.18 -41.67
CA GLY A 146 -7.51 -0.83 -42.18
C GLY A 146 -8.44 0.20 -41.53
N LEU A 147 -9.74 -0.08 -41.45
CA LEU A 147 -10.69 0.85 -40.83
C LEU A 147 -10.49 0.97 -39.32
N ARG A 148 -10.14 -0.14 -38.65
CA ARG A 148 -9.79 -0.11 -37.23
C ARG A 148 -8.60 0.81 -36.98
N ASN A 149 -7.52 0.68 -37.75
CA ASN A 149 -6.35 1.55 -37.62
C ASN A 149 -6.72 3.03 -37.86
N THR A 150 -7.50 3.33 -38.90
CA THR A 150 -7.99 4.70 -39.15
C THR A 150 -8.87 5.22 -38.00
N LEU A 151 -9.65 4.36 -37.35
CA LEU A 151 -10.49 4.75 -36.22
C LEU A 151 -9.65 5.03 -34.96
N GLU A 152 -8.65 4.19 -34.67
CA GLU A 152 -7.68 4.44 -33.59
C GLU A 152 -6.92 5.75 -33.81
N GLU A 153 -6.43 6.01 -35.04
CA GLU A 153 -5.79 7.27 -35.42
C GLU A 153 -6.73 8.48 -35.28
N ALA A 154 -8.00 8.33 -35.64
CA ALA A 154 -9.00 9.37 -35.47
C ALA A 154 -9.29 9.66 -33.99
N VAL A 155 -9.30 8.65 -33.11
CA VAL A 155 -9.43 8.81 -31.66
C VAL A 155 -8.27 9.62 -31.11
N VAL A 156 -7.03 9.26 -31.44
CA VAL A 156 -5.83 9.98 -30.99
C VAL A 156 -5.83 11.42 -31.50
N THR A 157 -6.13 11.61 -32.78
CA THR A 157 -6.20 12.95 -33.40
C THR A 157 -7.26 13.82 -32.73
N ALA A 158 -8.47 13.29 -32.52
CA ALA A 158 -9.54 14.00 -31.84
C ALA A 158 -9.18 14.32 -30.38
N ALA A 159 -8.53 13.40 -29.67
CA ALA A 159 -8.06 13.61 -28.31
C ALA A 159 -7.02 14.72 -28.23
N ASN A 160 -5.97 14.67 -29.06
CA ASN A 160 -4.90 15.67 -29.04
C ASN A 160 -5.41 17.07 -29.40
N LEU A 161 -6.25 17.19 -30.44
CA LEU A 161 -6.86 18.48 -30.79
C LEU A 161 -7.79 19.00 -29.69
N ALA A 162 -8.50 18.11 -28.99
CA ALA A 162 -9.37 18.47 -27.88
C ALA A 162 -8.60 18.85 -26.60
N LEU A 163 -7.42 18.28 -26.40
CA LEU A 163 -6.52 18.63 -25.30
C LEU A 163 -5.89 20.01 -25.52
N GLU A 164 -5.66 20.39 -26.78
CA GLU A 164 -5.17 21.71 -27.17
C GLU A 164 -6.26 22.79 -27.10
N SER A 165 -7.54 22.43 -27.26
CA SER A 165 -8.65 23.37 -27.16
C SER A 165 -9.02 23.64 -25.70
N GLN A 166 -8.89 24.90 -25.26
CA GLN A 166 -9.25 25.34 -23.91
C GLN A 166 -10.77 25.52 -23.76
N ASP A 167 -11.53 24.44 -23.95
CA ASP A 167 -13.00 24.45 -24.01
C ASP A 167 -13.70 24.41 -22.61
N GLY A 168 -12.91 24.51 -21.53
CA GLY A 168 -13.39 24.57 -20.15
C GLY A 168 -13.48 23.21 -19.44
N SER A 169 -13.78 23.25 -18.13
CA SER A 169 -13.69 22.08 -17.23
C SER A 169 -14.57 20.89 -17.66
N PHE A 170 -15.77 21.16 -18.18
CA PHE A 170 -16.68 20.09 -18.62
C PHE A 170 -16.13 19.33 -19.83
N ALA A 171 -15.48 20.04 -20.77
CA ALA A 171 -14.83 19.43 -21.92
C ALA A 171 -13.63 18.59 -21.47
N SER A 172 -12.77 19.13 -20.59
CA SER A 172 -11.62 18.41 -20.03
C SER A 172 -12.03 17.09 -19.35
N ALA A 173 -13.05 17.14 -18.49
CA ALA A 173 -13.56 15.96 -17.81
C ALA A 173 -14.18 14.95 -18.80
N SER A 174 -14.83 15.44 -19.86
CA SER A 174 -15.38 14.59 -20.92
C SER A 174 -14.30 13.89 -21.75
N ILE A 175 -13.17 14.56 -22.01
CA ILE A 175 -11.99 13.98 -22.67
C ILE A 175 -11.43 12.84 -21.81
N VAL A 176 -11.22 13.09 -20.51
CA VAL A 176 -10.70 12.08 -19.58
C VAL A 176 -11.65 10.89 -19.49
N LEU A 177 -12.96 11.12 -19.40
CA LEU A 177 -13.97 10.05 -19.40
C LEU A 177 -13.87 9.19 -20.67
N ALA A 178 -13.82 9.84 -21.84
CA ALA A 178 -13.72 9.15 -23.13
C ALA A 178 -12.44 8.31 -23.21
N LEU A 179 -11.29 8.91 -22.86
CA LEU A 179 -10.01 8.22 -22.85
C LEU A 179 -10.00 7.06 -21.88
N ASN A 180 -10.56 7.21 -20.67
CA ASN A 180 -10.64 6.14 -19.69
C ASN A 180 -11.34 4.88 -20.22
N TYR A 181 -12.36 5.06 -21.07
CA TYR A 181 -13.08 3.96 -21.69
C TYR A 181 -12.41 3.42 -22.96
N VAL A 182 -11.84 4.29 -23.80
CA VAL A 182 -11.29 3.88 -25.11
C VAL A 182 -9.86 3.32 -25.01
N PHE A 183 -9.08 3.75 -24.02
CA PHE A 183 -7.65 3.48 -23.92
C PHE A 183 -7.29 1.98 -24.01
N PRO A 184 -8.00 1.04 -23.34
CA PRO A 184 -7.70 -0.39 -23.44
C PRO A 184 -7.91 -0.99 -24.84
N PHE A 185 -8.62 -0.30 -25.73
CA PHE A 185 -8.90 -0.76 -27.10
C PHE A 185 -7.88 -0.23 -28.13
N LEU A 186 -7.09 0.78 -27.77
CA LEU A 186 -6.04 1.32 -28.61
C LEU A 186 -4.82 0.40 -28.60
N SER A 187 -4.17 0.23 -29.75
CA SER A 187 -2.85 -0.41 -29.81
C SER A 187 -1.77 0.47 -29.17
N ASP A 188 -0.66 -0.15 -28.73
CA ASP A 188 0.45 0.53 -28.05
C ASP A 188 1.00 1.72 -28.87
N LEU A 189 1.02 1.59 -30.20
CA LEU A 189 1.43 2.66 -31.12
C LEU A 189 0.50 3.88 -31.01
N HIS A 190 -0.81 3.68 -30.92
CA HIS A 190 -1.77 4.79 -30.79
C HIS A 190 -1.84 5.31 -29.35
N GLN A 191 -1.67 4.46 -28.35
CA GLN A 191 -1.58 4.90 -26.95
C GLN A 191 -0.41 5.86 -26.74
N SER A 192 0.76 5.54 -27.30
CA SER A 192 1.97 6.39 -27.20
C SER A 192 1.88 7.70 -28.00
N ALA A 193 0.96 7.82 -28.95
CA ALA A 193 0.74 9.03 -29.74
C ALA A 193 -0.18 10.06 -29.04
N ILE A 194 -0.78 9.72 -27.89
CA ILE A 194 -1.58 10.66 -27.10
C ILE A 194 -0.66 11.68 -26.43
N ASN A 195 -1.03 12.96 -26.50
CA ASN A 195 -0.31 14.06 -25.86
C ASN A 195 -0.42 13.98 -24.33
N CYS A 196 0.50 13.23 -23.72
CA CYS A 196 0.52 12.98 -22.28
C CYS A 196 0.83 14.23 -21.45
N ASN A 197 1.53 15.23 -22.02
CA ASN A 197 1.77 16.50 -21.36
C ASN A 197 0.48 17.27 -21.10
N ALA A 198 -0.43 17.31 -22.09
CA ALA A 198 -1.71 17.98 -21.96
C ALA A 198 -2.75 17.13 -21.21
N LEU A 199 -2.67 15.80 -21.31
CA LEU A 199 -3.58 14.88 -20.63
C LEU A 199 -3.35 14.85 -19.11
N LEU A 200 -2.08 14.84 -18.66
CA LEU A 200 -1.76 14.59 -17.26
C LEU A 200 -2.42 15.58 -16.28
N PRO A 201 -2.37 16.92 -16.49
CA PRO A 201 -3.01 17.87 -15.57
C PRO A 201 -4.52 17.64 -15.44
N ILE A 202 -5.23 17.43 -16.55
CA ILE A 202 -6.67 17.23 -16.52
C ILE A 202 -7.07 15.86 -15.97
N ALA A 203 -6.21 14.83 -16.12
CA ALA A 203 -6.44 13.52 -15.54
C ALA A 203 -6.28 13.53 -14.01
N VAL A 204 -5.26 14.23 -13.50
CA VAL A 204 -5.09 14.45 -12.05
C VAL A 204 -6.24 15.28 -11.50
N LEU A 205 -6.68 16.33 -12.21
CA LEU A 205 -7.85 17.12 -11.84
C LEU A 205 -9.14 16.28 -11.83
N ALA A 206 -9.30 15.33 -12.76
CA ALA A 206 -10.44 14.44 -12.79
C ALA A 206 -10.49 13.46 -11.59
N ILE A 207 -9.33 13.09 -11.04
CA ILE A 207 -9.24 12.29 -9.81
C ILE A 207 -9.53 13.16 -8.58
N THR A 208 -8.88 14.32 -8.47
CA THR A 208 -8.87 15.14 -7.25
C THR A 208 -10.07 16.10 -7.16
N GLY A 209 -10.53 16.63 -8.29
CA GLY A 209 -11.54 17.69 -8.39
C GLY A 209 -12.99 17.22 -8.33
N GLU A 210 -13.90 18.01 -8.90
CA GLU A 210 -15.34 17.88 -8.70
C GLU A 210 -15.94 16.56 -9.19
N ASP A 211 -15.39 15.98 -10.26
CA ASP A 211 -15.89 14.72 -10.84
C ASP A 211 -15.37 13.46 -10.13
N GLY A 212 -14.30 13.60 -9.34
CA GLY A 212 -13.69 12.56 -8.52
C GLY A 212 -13.96 12.80 -7.03
N PHE A 213 -12.89 12.93 -6.25
CA PHE A 213 -12.93 12.98 -4.78
C PHE A 213 -13.17 14.38 -4.17
N GLN A 214 -13.43 15.41 -5.00
CA GLN A 214 -13.85 16.75 -4.58
C GLN A 214 -12.93 17.42 -3.55
N ASP A 215 -11.62 17.28 -3.67
CA ASP A 215 -10.63 17.75 -2.67
C ASP A 215 -10.91 17.24 -1.24
N GLY A 216 -11.56 16.09 -1.11
CA GLY A 216 -12.02 15.54 0.15
C GLY A 216 -13.24 16.22 0.78
N ARG A 217 -13.79 17.30 0.17
CA ARG A 217 -14.80 18.19 0.78
C ARG A 217 -16.02 17.46 1.36
N PHE A 218 -16.35 16.28 0.87
CA PHE A 218 -17.39 15.42 1.45
C PHE A 218 -17.17 15.13 2.95
N LEU A 219 -15.92 15.05 3.43
CA LEU A 219 -15.61 14.86 4.85
C LEU A 219 -16.06 16.04 5.72
N GLU A 220 -16.04 17.26 5.17
CA GLU A 220 -16.52 18.47 5.85
C GLU A 220 -18.04 18.49 5.95
N ASP A 221 -18.74 17.94 4.96
CA ASP A 221 -20.19 17.78 5.02
C ASP A 221 -20.59 16.66 5.99
N ILE A 222 -19.85 15.55 6.01
CA ILE A 222 -20.03 14.49 7.02
C ILE A 222 -19.84 15.07 8.43
N ARG A 223 -18.80 15.88 8.65
CA ARG A 223 -18.52 16.51 9.95
C ARG A 223 -19.74 17.27 10.52
N LYS A 224 -20.53 17.92 9.67
CA LYS A 224 -21.72 18.69 10.10
C LYS A 224 -22.88 17.80 10.56
N ASP A 225 -22.97 16.59 10.02
CA ASP A 225 -24.07 15.66 10.29
C ASP A 225 -23.73 14.61 11.37
N VAL A 226 -22.44 14.40 11.66
CA VAL A 226 -21.98 13.51 12.73
C VAL A 226 -22.34 14.09 14.11
N ARG A 227 -22.96 13.26 14.96
CA ARG A 227 -23.33 13.61 16.34
C ARG A 227 -22.55 12.77 17.33
N GLN A 228 -22.26 13.35 18.50
CA GLN A 228 -21.64 12.63 19.61
C GLN A 228 -22.62 12.55 20.78
N HIS A 229 -22.92 11.33 21.22
CA HIS A 229 -23.75 11.02 22.38
C HIS A 229 -22.88 10.36 23.45
N GLY A 230 -22.27 11.18 24.31
CA GLY A 230 -21.28 10.70 25.27
C GLY A 230 -20.04 10.17 24.56
N GLN A 231 -19.75 8.86 24.70
CA GLN A 231 -18.62 8.21 24.01
C GLN A 231 -18.97 7.62 22.64
N MET A 232 -20.26 7.51 22.31
CA MET A 232 -20.73 7.01 21.03
C MET A 232 -20.81 8.12 19.98
N VAL A 233 -20.39 7.78 18.75
CA VAL A 233 -20.44 8.63 17.57
C VAL A 233 -21.48 8.06 16.61
N GLU A 234 -22.39 8.92 16.17
CA GLU A 234 -23.50 8.57 15.29
C GLU A 234 -23.41 9.36 13.98
N TRP A 235 -23.53 8.65 12.87
CA TRP A 235 -23.73 9.22 11.54
C TRP A 235 -24.80 8.43 10.80
N ALA A 236 -26.04 8.90 10.92
CA ALA A 236 -27.22 8.20 10.44
C ALA A 236 -27.32 8.17 8.90
N PRO A 237 -27.88 7.10 8.31
CA PRO A 237 -28.00 6.94 6.85
C PRO A 237 -29.04 7.86 6.19
N ASN A 238 -29.89 8.54 6.98
CA ASN A 238 -30.87 9.51 6.47
C ASN A 238 -30.30 10.93 6.29
N THR A 239 -29.02 11.14 6.61
CA THR A 239 -28.36 12.45 6.55
C THR A 239 -28.05 12.88 5.11
N SER A 240 -27.98 14.20 4.90
CA SER A 240 -27.64 14.78 3.60
C SER A 240 -26.22 14.44 3.17
N SER A 241 -25.27 14.41 4.11
CA SER A 241 -23.88 14.05 3.84
C SER A 241 -23.73 12.61 3.34
N PHE A 242 -24.51 11.66 3.86
CA PHE A 242 -24.48 10.29 3.37
C PHE A 242 -25.07 10.17 1.96
N GLN A 243 -26.17 10.87 1.68
CA GLN A 243 -26.74 10.95 0.32
C GLN A 243 -25.76 11.59 -0.66
N LEU A 244 -25.03 12.63 -0.24
CA LEU A 244 -23.98 13.25 -1.03
C LEU A 244 -22.87 12.25 -1.33
N LEU A 245 -22.38 11.50 -0.34
CA LEU A 245 -21.35 10.48 -0.55
C LEU A 245 -21.81 9.41 -1.55
N GLN A 246 -23.05 8.93 -1.43
CA GLN A 246 -23.64 8.00 -2.40
C GLN A 246 -23.73 8.61 -3.81
N SER A 247 -24.00 9.92 -3.92
CA SER A 247 -24.04 10.61 -5.21
C SER A 247 -22.65 10.70 -5.85
N ILE A 248 -21.60 10.89 -5.04
CA ILE A 248 -20.20 10.88 -5.49
C ILE A 248 -19.88 9.49 -6.05
N GLU A 249 -20.15 8.43 -5.31
CA GLU A 249 -19.90 7.04 -5.76
C GLU A 249 -20.63 6.67 -7.06
N ARG A 250 -21.75 7.33 -7.37
CA ARG A 250 -22.51 7.13 -8.62
C ARG A 250 -21.99 7.92 -9.81
N LYS A 251 -21.00 8.80 -9.63
CA LYS A 251 -20.42 9.58 -10.75
C LYS A 251 -19.74 8.66 -11.77
N PRO A 252 -19.76 8.99 -13.07
CA PRO A 252 -19.20 8.13 -14.12
C PRO A 252 -17.73 7.74 -13.89
N LEU A 253 -16.89 8.67 -13.42
CA LEU A 253 -15.47 8.41 -13.18
C LEU A 253 -15.22 7.58 -11.90
N MET A 254 -16.12 7.62 -10.92
CA MET A 254 -15.95 6.92 -9.64
C MET A 254 -16.09 5.40 -9.75
N GLY A 255 -16.90 4.92 -10.69
CA GLY A 255 -16.96 3.49 -11.04
C GLY A 255 -15.70 3.02 -11.80
N GLY A 256 -15.07 3.93 -12.56
CA GLY A 256 -13.89 3.68 -13.40
C GLY A 256 -12.57 4.18 -12.81
N MET A 257 -12.49 4.37 -11.49
CA MET A 257 -11.33 5.03 -10.85
C MET A 257 -10.02 4.23 -10.99
N GLY A 258 -10.08 2.90 -10.96
CA GLY A 258 -8.90 2.05 -11.19
C GLY A 258 -8.32 2.18 -12.62
N PRO A 259 -9.15 2.04 -13.67
CA PRO A 259 -8.73 2.40 -15.03
C PRO A 259 -8.20 3.83 -15.16
N LEU A 260 -8.83 4.80 -14.49
CA LEU A 260 -8.41 6.20 -14.55
C LEU A 260 -7.03 6.43 -13.92
N SER A 261 -6.76 5.80 -12.78
CA SER A 261 -5.43 5.87 -12.15
C SER A 261 -4.36 5.23 -13.03
N ARG A 262 -4.67 4.14 -13.76
CA ARG A 262 -3.76 3.55 -14.75
C ARG A 262 -3.53 4.44 -15.97
N LEU A 263 -4.58 5.09 -16.50
CA LEU A 263 -4.43 6.08 -17.57
C LEU A 263 -3.54 7.25 -17.13
N THR A 264 -3.74 7.72 -15.90
CA THR A 264 -2.95 8.81 -15.32
C THR A 264 -1.49 8.37 -15.10
N ALA A 265 -1.26 7.15 -14.59
CA ALA A 265 0.07 6.56 -14.46
C ALA A 265 0.77 6.38 -15.82
N PHE A 266 0.03 6.00 -16.86
CA PHE A 266 0.54 5.96 -18.23
C PHE A 266 0.96 7.35 -18.71
N ALA A 267 0.14 8.37 -18.47
CA ALA A 267 0.46 9.76 -18.81
C ALA A 267 1.70 10.25 -18.05
N VAL A 268 1.85 9.92 -16.76
CA VAL A 268 3.07 10.19 -15.98
C VAL A 268 4.29 9.54 -16.62
N THR A 269 4.19 8.29 -17.07
CA THR A 269 5.33 7.55 -17.64
C THR A 269 5.74 8.09 -19.00
N ASN A 270 4.78 8.57 -19.81
CA ASN A 270 5.00 8.95 -21.22
C ASN A 270 5.02 10.46 -21.47
N ALA A 271 4.76 11.31 -20.47
CA ALA A 271 4.91 12.75 -20.62
C ALA A 271 6.35 13.13 -20.99
N THR A 272 6.56 13.99 -21.99
CA THR A 272 7.90 14.40 -22.40
C THR A 272 8.49 15.47 -21.50
N ASP A 273 7.65 16.21 -20.77
CA ASP A 273 8.07 17.23 -19.82
C ASP A 273 8.00 16.72 -18.36
N SER A 274 9.15 16.68 -17.68
CA SER A 274 9.20 16.29 -16.27
C SER A 274 8.59 17.33 -15.35
N ALA A 275 8.53 18.62 -15.74
CA ALA A 275 7.94 19.67 -14.93
C ALA A 275 6.44 19.40 -14.67
N ILE A 276 5.72 18.95 -15.70
CA ILE A 276 4.30 18.59 -15.59
C ILE A 276 4.10 17.38 -14.66
N VAL A 277 5.04 16.44 -14.64
CA VAL A 277 5.01 15.31 -13.70
C VAL A 277 5.21 15.78 -12.25
N LEU A 278 6.12 16.73 -12.03
CA LEU A 278 6.34 17.31 -10.71
C LEU A 278 5.12 18.13 -10.25
N GLU A 279 4.48 18.88 -11.15
CA GLU A 279 3.22 19.59 -10.87
C GLU A 279 2.08 18.62 -10.53
N ALA A 280 1.98 17.51 -11.26
CA ALA A 280 1.03 16.44 -10.94
C ALA A 280 1.27 15.86 -9.52
N GLN A 281 2.53 15.68 -9.14
CA GLN A 281 2.88 15.26 -7.78
C GLN A 281 2.47 16.31 -6.73
N ASP A 282 2.68 17.59 -7.01
CA ASP A 282 2.29 18.70 -6.13
C ASP A 282 0.77 18.76 -5.93
N CYS A 283 -0.01 18.56 -7.00
CA CYS A 283 -1.47 18.46 -6.93
C CYS A 283 -1.93 17.27 -6.05
N LEU A 284 -1.28 16.10 -6.16
CA LEU A 284 -1.61 14.94 -5.33
C LEU A 284 -1.23 15.15 -3.86
N LEU A 285 -0.10 15.80 -3.60
CA LEU A 285 0.32 16.18 -2.25
C LEU A 285 -0.69 17.15 -1.63
N GLU A 286 -1.03 18.24 -2.32
CA GLU A 286 -2.02 19.22 -1.84
C GLU A 286 -3.38 18.57 -1.58
N PHE A 287 -3.83 17.71 -2.50
CA PHE A 287 -5.05 16.93 -2.34
C PHE A 287 -5.03 16.06 -1.07
N SER A 288 -3.95 15.28 -0.87
CA SER A 288 -3.82 14.40 0.30
C SER A 288 -3.79 15.19 1.61
N GLN A 289 -3.13 16.36 1.62
CA GLN A 289 -3.10 17.25 2.76
C GLN A 289 -4.49 17.81 3.08
N LYS A 290 -5.26 18.27 2.09
CA LYS A 290 -6.64 18.76 2.28
C LYS A 290 -7.54 17.67 2.84
N LEU A 291 -7.46 16.46 2.29
CA LEU A 291 -8.21 15.29 2.76
C LEU A 291 -7.89 14.99 4.23
N PHE A 292 -6.60 14.95 4.58
CA PHE A 292 -6.15 14.71 5.95
C PHE A 292 -6.66 15.79 6.91
N GLN A 293 -6.55 17.07 6.56
CA GLN A 293 -7.01 18.18 7.40
C GLN A 293 -8.52 18.13 7.67
N GLN A 294 -9.31 17.72 6.68
CA GLN A 294 -10.75 17.55 6.85
C GLN A 294 -11.07 16.33 7.72
N TRP A 295 -10.33 15.23 7.56
CA TRP A 295 -10.46 14.06 8.44
C TRP A 295 -10.12 14.40 9.90
N GLN A 296 -9.02 15.12 10.13
CA GLN A 296 -8.57 15.53 11.47
C GLN A 296 -9.63 16.33 12.23
N ARG A 297 -10.46 17.10 11.52
CA ARG A 297 -11.56 17.89 12.11
C ARG A 297 -12.85 17.09 12.31
N ASN A 298 -12.92 15.87 11.77
CA ASN A 298 -14.12 15.05 11.82
C ASN A 298 -14.17 14.26 13.14
N PRO A 299 -15.28 14.27 13.90
CA PRO A 299 -15.41 13.51 15.14
C PRO A 299 -15.15 12.00 14.98
N LEU A 300 -15.37 11.45 13.79
CA LEU A 300 -15.07 10.05 13.45
C LEU A 300 -13.58 9.73 13.54
N SER A 301 -12.68 10.71 13.35
CA SER A 301 -11.23 10.51 13.48
C SER A 301 -10.78 10.20 14.91
N THR A 302 -11.65 10.46 15.90
CA THR A 302 -11.37 10.12 17.29
C THR A 302 -11.57 8.64 17.59
N VAL A 303 -12.14 7.85 16.66
CA VAL A 303 -12.45 6.43 16.86
C VAL A 303 -11.31 5.55 16.36
N ASP A 304 -10.65 4.87 17.29
CA ASP A 304 -9.62 3.87 17.00
C ASP A 304 -10.23 2.63 16.33
N ALA A 305 -9.44 1.90 15.53
CA ALA A 305 -9.86 0.66 14.89
C ALA A 305 -10.27 -0.42 15.89
N ALA A 306 -9.59 -0.48 17.04
CA ALA A 306 -9.92 -1.42 18.11
C ALA A 306 -11.27 -1.13 18.81
N ASP A 307 -11.72 0.12 18.77
CA ASP A 307 -12.88 0.60 19.53
C ASP A 307 -14.12 0.83 18.66
N GLU A 308 -14.09 0.48 17.37
CA GLU A 308 -15.17 0.76 16.41
C GLU A 308 -16.53 0.23 16.91
N THR A 309 -16.58 -1.00 17.41
CA THR A 309 -17.81 -1.64 17.90
C THR A 309 -18.33 -1.03 19.21
N ALA A 310 -17.44 -0.46 20.02
CA ALA A 310 -17.79 0.15 21.30
C ALA A 310 -18.21 1.62 21.14
N ARG A 311 -17.67 2.32 20.13
CA ARG A 311 -17.82 3.77 19.96
C ARG A 311 -18.67 4.19 18.77
N LEU A 312 -18.95 3.33 17.82
CA LEU A 312 -19.87 3.63 16.72
C LEU A 312 -21.27 3.09 17.04
N GLU A 313 -22.27 3.89 16.73
CA GLU A 313 -23.67 3.44 16.80
C GLU A 313 -23.93 2.33 15.74
N PRO A 314 -24.78 1.31 16.00
CA PRO A 314 -24.97 0.18 15.11
C PRO A 314 -25.33 0.52 13.65
N ASN A 315 -26.24 1.48 13.42
CA ASN A 315 -26.57 1.91 12.05
C ASN A 315 -25.37 2.59 11.37
N THR A 316 -24.55 3.31 12.13
CA THR A 316 -23.31 3.90 11.61
C THR A 316 -22.33 2.81 11.18
N LEU A 317 -22.10 1.83 12.05
CA LEU A 317 -21.18 0.71 11.83
C LEU A 317 -21.57 -0.14 10.61
N GLU A 318 -22.85 -0.44 10.44
CA GLU A 318 -23.34 -1.34 9.38
C GLU A 318 -23.61 -0.62 8.05
N ALA A 319 -24.09 0.63 8.07
CA ALA A 319 -24.57 1.30 6.85
C ALA A 319 -23.61 2.36 6.32
N THR A 320 -23.20 3.33 7.14
CA THR A 320 -22.50 4.54 6.64
C THR A 320 -20.98 4.39 6.68
N TRP A 321 -20.45 3.73 7.71
CA TRP A 321 -19.03 3.47 7.91
C TRP A 321 -18.36 2.67 6.78
N PRO A 322 -18.94 1.57 6.27
CA PRO A 322 -18.32 0.79 5.20
C PRO A 322 -18.21 1.57 3.89
N VAL A 323 -19.20 2.41 3.59
CA VAL A 323 -19.22 3.25 2.38
C VAL A 323 -18.12 4.31 2.46
N LEU A 324 -17.99 5.00 3.59
CA LEU A 324 -16.93 5.98 3.82
C LEU A 324 -15.55 5.36 3.65
N TRP A 325 -15.28 4.21 4.29
CA TRP A 325 -14.00 3.53 4.13
C TRP A 325 -13.78 2.97 2.73
N GLY A 326 -14.85 2.58 2.03
CA GLY A 326 -14.79 2.22 0.61
C GLY A 326 -14.28 3.38 -0.25
N THR A 327 -14.83 4.58 -0.05
CA THR A 327 -14.42 5.80 -0.76
C THR A 327 -13.00 6.23 -0.39
N LEU A 328 -12.63 6.21 0.90
CA LEU A 328 -11.29 6.55 1.37
C LEU A 328 -10.23 5.57 0.82
N LYS A 329 -10.50 4.26 0.84
CA LYS A 329 -9.60 3.26 0.23
C LYS A 329 -9.46 3.48 -1.28
N LYS A 330 -10.56 3.75 -1.99
CA LYS A 330 -10.53 4.07 -3.41
C LYS A 330 -9.68 5.33 -3.70
N THR A 331 -9.78 6.34 -2.84
CA THR A 331 -8.96 7.56 -2.88
C THR A 331 -7.48 7.23 -2.77
N MET A 332 -7.11 6.51 -1.71
CA MET A 332 -5.73 6.10 -1.45
C MET A 332 -5.16 5.26 -2.61
N TYR A 333 -5.90 4.26 -3.09
CA TYR A 333 -5.44 3.42 -4.20
C TYR A 333 -5.24 4.21 -5.50
N ALA A 334 -6.12 5.16 -5.81
CA ALA A 334 -5.99 6.00 -6.98
C ALA A 334 -4.75 6.90 -6.88
N THR A 335 -4.58 7.60 -5.75
CA THR A 335 -3.42 8.48 -5.51
C THR A 335 -2.12 7.70 -5.54
N VAL A 336 -2.02 6.59 -4.81
CA VAL A 336 -0.79 5.79 -4.71
C VAL A 336 -0.42 5.14 -6.05
N ALA A 337 -1.39 4.73 -6.87
CA ALA A 337 -1.11 4.20 -8.22
C ALA A 337 -0.44 5.24 -9.12
N VAL A 338 -0.84 6.52 -9.02
CA VAL A 338 -0.17 7.61 -9.76
C VAL A 338 1.19 7.93 -9.14
N MET A 339 1.30 7.97 -7.81
CA MET A 339 2.57 8.17 -7.12
C MET A 339 3.62 7.09 -7.44
N GLN A 340 3.19 5.84 -7.60
CA GLN A 340 4.06 4.74 -8.04
C GLN A 340 4.70 5.05 -9.39
N ALA A 341 3.94 5.59 -10.34
CA ALA A 341 4.46 5.98 -11.65
C ALA A 341 5.41 7.18 -11.56
N VAL A 342 5.13 8.15 -10.69
CA VAL A 342 6.01 9.32 -10.44
C VAL A 342 7.36 8.86 -9.87
N ILE A 343 7.35 8.03 -8.83
CA ILE A 343 8.56 7.47 -8.22
C ILE A 343 9.30 6.58 -9.21
N GLY A 344 8.60 5.70 -9.92
CA GLY A 344 9.21 4.83 -10.93
C GLY A 344 9.90 5.62 -12.04
N ARG A 345 9.27 6.70 -12.52
CA ARG A 345 9.87 7.61 -13.49
C ARG A 345 11.08 8.35 -12.91
N SER A 346 11.04 8.76 -11.64
CA SER A 346 12.15 9.48 -10.99
C SER A 346 13.47 8.68 -10.98
N LEU A 347 13.40 7.35 -11.01
CA LEU A 347 14.56 6.46 -11.08
C LEU A 347 15.20 6.44 -12.48
N LEU A 348 14.41 6.71 -13.52
CA LEU A 348 14.79 6.54 -14.93
C LEU A 348 15.04 7.88 -15.65
N ASP A 349 14.28 8.93 -15.31
CA ASP A 349 14.37 10.25 -15.96
C ASP A 349 15.56 11.04 -15.39
N PRO A 350 16.60 11.35 -16.20
CA PRO A 350 17.77 12.08 -15.73
C PRO A 350 17.45 13.46 -15.13
N ARG A 351 16.35 14.10 -15.56
CA ARG A 351 15.91 15.40 -15.03
C ARG A 351 15.34 15.28 -13.63
N MET A 352 14.85 14.11 -13.22
CA MET A 352 14.31 13.88 -11.88
C MET A 352 15.32 13.19 -10.95
N ARG A 353 16.28 12.45 -11.52
CA ARG A 353 17.29 11.67 -10.76
C ARG A 353 18.43 12.51 -10.16
N ASN A 354 18.49 13.82 -10.42
CA ASN A 354 19.56 14.68 -9.92
C ASN A 354 19.47 14.90 -8.39
N ASP A 355 20.58 15.31 -7.77
CA ASP A 355 20.72 15.47 -6.31
C ASP A 355 19.82 16.56 -5.69
N VAL A 356 19.23 17.44 -6.51
CA VAL A 356 18.31 18.48 -6.05
C VAL A 356 16.86 17.97 -6.11
N THR A 357 16.47 17.35 -7.22
CA THR A 357 15.08 16.95 -7.48
C THR A 357 14.72 15.62 -6.86
N ALA A 358 15.64 14.64 -6.83
CA ALA A 358 15.39 13.31 -6.28
C ALA A 358 14.94 13.35 -4.80
N PRO A 359 15.64 14.03 -3.86
CA PRO A 359 15.18 14.12 -2.48
C PRO A 359 13.85 14.87 -2.34
N GLN A 360 13.58 15.88 -3.19
CA GLN A 360 12.29 16.59 -3.17
C GLN A 360 11.14 15.67 -3.59
N VAL A 361 11.32 14.89 -4.65
CA VAL A 361 10.33 13.92 -5.12
C VAL A 361 10.06 12.85 -4.06
N ALA A 362 11.11 12.33 -3.41
CA ALA A 362 10.98 11.37 -2.32
C ALA A 362 10.23 11.98 -1.10
N THR A 363 10.62 13.17 -0.69
CA THR A 363 10.03 13.92 0.43
C THR A 363 8.53 14.18 0.20
N LYS A 364 8.16 14.70 -0.97
CA LYS A 364 6.75 14.93 -1.35
C LYS A 364 5.94 13.63 -1.37
N SER A 365 6.56 12.52 -1.80
CA SER A 365 5.91 11.21 -1.81
C SER A 365 5.67 10.68 -0.42
N LEU A 366 6.66 10.77 0.48
CA LEU A 366 6.51 10.37 1.88
C LEU A 366 5.48 11.24 2.61
N HIS A 367 5.44 12.55 2.36
CA HIS A 367 4.38 13.42 2.90
C HIS A 367 2.99 13.00 2.39
N THR A 368 2.85 12.68 1.10
CA THR A 368 1.58 12.18 0.53
C THR A 368 1.15 10.89 1.22
N LEU A 369 2.07 9.93 1.42
CA LEU A 369 1.78 8.68 2.12
C LEU A 369 1.44 8.92 3.60
N ARG A 370 2.14 9.85 4.27
CA ARG A 370 1.86 10.26 5.65
C ARG A 370 0.43 10.78 5.80
N PHE A 371 -0.01 11.65 4.89
CA PHE A 371 -1.38 12.19 4.91
C PHE A 371 -2.46 11.13 4.64
N LEU A 372 -2.11 10.05 3.93
CA LEU A 372 -2.99 8.91 3.67
C LEU A 372 -2.84 7.78 4.70
N PHE A 373 -1.92 7.91 5.67
CA PHE A 373 -1.55 6.79 6.53
C PHE A 373 -2.69 6.30 7.42
N PHE A 374 -3.59 7.20 7.84
CA PHE A 374 -4.80 6.85 8.59
C PHE A 374 -5.76 5.92 7.83
N ILE A 375 -5.62 5.85 6.50
CA ILE A 375 -6.36 4.93 5.63
C ILE A 375 -5.56 3.62 5.49
N SER A 376 -4.25 3.71 5.21
CA SER A 376 -3.42 2.53 4.95
C SER A 376 -3.15 1.66 6.18
N SER A 377 -3.10 2.25 7.37
CA SER A 377 -2.87 1.53 8.62
C SER A 377 -4.06 0.64 9.02
N ARG A 378 -5.27 0.91 8.52
CA ARG A 378 -6.46 0.14 8.84
C ARG A 378 -6.63 -1.05 7.89
N HIS A 379 -6.96 -2.22 8.46
CA HIS A 379 -7.40 -3.41 7.70
C HIS A 379 -6.41 -3.88 6.61
N GLY A 380 -5.10 -3.67 6.80
CA GLY A 380 -4.07 -4.08 5.84
C GLY A 380 -4.13 -3.33 4.50
N ALA A 381 -4.78 -2.16 4.44
CA ALA A 381 -4.93 -1.39 3.21
C ALA A 381 -3.59 -0.89 2.64
N GLY A 382 -2.52 -0.84 3.44
CA GLY A 382 -1.15 -0.55 3.00
C GLY A 382 -0.38 -1.73 2.39
N ALA A 383 -0.92 -2.96 2.40
CA ALA A 383 -0.17 -4.17 2.00
C ALA A 383 -0.09 -4.41 0.47
N PHE A 384 -0.54 -3.47 -0.36
CA PHE A 384 -0.50 -3.63 -1.81
C PHE A 384 0.81 -3.12 -2.41
N GLN A 385 1.27 -3.81 -3.46
CA GLN A 385 2.61 -3.65 -4.04
C GLN A 385 2.95 -2.20 -4.43
N ALA A 386 1.99 -1.43 -4.95
CA ALA A 386 2.21 -0.05 -5.36
C ALA A 386 2.54 0.86 -4.17
N TYR A 387 1.91 0.63 -3.01
CA TYR A 387 2.22 1.35 -1.77
C TYR A 387 3.63 1.00 -1.29
N THR A 388 3.94 -0.30 -1.15
CA THR A 388 5.25 -0.77 -0.70
C THR A 388 6.37 -0.26 -1.60
N PHE A 389 6.20 -0.31 -2.93
CA PHE A 389 7.16 0.25 -3.87
C PHE A 389 7.35 1.76 -3.65
N THR A 390 6.27 2.53 -3.62
CA THR A 390 6.33 3.99 -3.42
C THR A 390 7.01 4.35 -2.09
N TYR A 391 6.67 3.65 -1.01
CA TYR A 391 7.21 3.86 0.32
C TYR A 391 8.71 3.53 0.38
N LEU A 392 9.11 2.29 0.08
CA LEU A 392 10.50 1.84 0.19
C LEU A 392 11.41 2.58 -0.78
N THR A 393 10.99 2.79 -2.03
CA THR A 393 11.81 3.53 -2.99
C THR A 393 11.99 5.00 -2.59
N SER A 394 10.95 5.63 -2.01
CA SER A 394 11.12 7.00 -1.49
C SER A 394 12.08 7.05 -0.31
N LEU A 395 12.04 6.06 0.59
CA LEU A 395 13.01 5.93 1.68
C LEU A 395 14.43 5.71 1.16
N ASP A 396 14.63 4.80 0.22
CA ASP A 396 15.95 4.52 -0.37
C ASP A 396 16.55 5.76 -1.04
N ILE A 397 15.72 6.56 -1.73
CA ILE A 397 16.16 7.84 -2.31
C ILE A 397 16.51 8.81 -1.19
N LEU A 398 15.61 9.04 -0.23
CA LEU A 398 15.78 10.04 0.83
C LEU A 398 16.98 9.73 1.74
N ALA A 399 17.15 8.47 2.14
CA ALA A 399 18.19 8.01 3.06
C ALA A 399 19.61 8.32 2.56
N ARG A 400 19.80 8.60 1.27
CA ARG A 400 21.09 9.02 0.69
C ARG A 400 21.45 10.48 0.96
N PHE A 401 20.49 11.30 1.39
CA PHE A 401 20.63 12.75 1.56
C PHE A 401 20.40 13.15 3.01
N GLY A 402 21.47 13.20 3.82
CA GLY A 402 21.40 13.48 5.25
C GLY A 402 20.61 14.75 5.61
N ASP A 403 20.87 15.87 4.92
CA ASP A 403 20.15 17.13 5.15
C ASP A 403 18.65 17.02 4.87
N ALA A 404 18.27 16.26 3.84
CA ALA A 404 16.87 16.04 3.49
C ALA A 404 16.18 15.13 4.53
N CYS A 405 16.88 14.11 5.06
CA CYS A 405 16.39 13.31 6.18
C CYS A 405 16.11 14.17 7.42
N VAL A 406 17.05 15.06 7.77
CA VAL A 406 16.92 15.98 8.91
C VAL A 406 15.74 16.93 8.70
N SER A 407 15.61 17.54 7.52
CA SER A 407 14.48 18.42 7.20
C SER A 407 13.15 17.69 7.30
N PHE A 408 13.04 16.50 6.69
CA PHE A 408 11.82 15.72 6.67
C PHE A 408 11.38 15.30 8.08
N LEU A 409 12.28 14.74 8.89
CA LEU A 409 11.97 14.38 10.27
C LEU A 409 11.69 15.62 11.14
N GLY A 410 12.38 16.73 10.90
CA GLY A 410 12.10 18.01 11.57
C GLY A 410 10.69 18.53 11.29
N GLU A 411 10.24 18.48 10.03
CA GLU A 411 8.91 18.91 9.58
C GLU A 411 7.78 17.99 10.06
N THR A 412 8.05 16.68 10.13
CA THR A 412 7.04 15.66 10.46
C THR A 412 7.00 15.30 11.95
N LYS A 413 7.90 15.89 12.74
CA LYS A 413 8.07 15.59 14.17
C LYS A 413 6.73 15.66 14.92
N PRO A 414 6.44 14.66 15.79
CA PRO A 414 5.25 14.68 16.64
C PRO A 414 5.15 15.98 17.46
N PRO A 415 3.97 16.62 17.52
CA PRO A 415 3.78 17.86 18.28
C PRO A 415 3.96 17.64 19.79
N HIS A 416 3.74 16.43 20.27
CA HIS A 416 3.89 16.01 21.66
C HIS A 416 5.16 15.18 21.88
N ALA A 417 6.26 15.47 21.18
CA ALA A 417 7.51 14.73 21.33
C ALA A 417 7.91 14.60 22.82
N GLY A 418 8.01 13.34 23.30
CA GLY A 418 8.26 13.03 24.72
C GLY A 418 7.02 12.59 25.52
N ALA A 419 5.83 12.62 24.94
CA ALA A 419 4.60 12.09 25.54
C ALA A 419 3.74 11.35 24.52
N VAL A 420 3.03 10.31 24.97
CA VAL A 420 2.08 9.57 24.13
C VAL A 420 0.83 10.44 23.93
N PRO A 421 0.44 10.79 22.68
CA PRO A 421 -0.70 11.67 22.48
C PRO A 421 -2.02 10.97 22.83
N PRO A 422 -3.05 11.74 23.25
CA PRO A 422 -4.36 11.19 23.55
C PRO A 422 -5.18 10.85 22.30
N SER A 423 -4.94 11.54 21.18
CA SER A 423 -5.68 11.36 19.93
C SER A 423 -5.20 10.10 19.17
N PRO A 424 -6.10 9.17 18.78
CA PRO A 424 -5.72 8.02 17.96
C PRO A 424 -5.13 8.40 16.60
N LEU A 425 -5.58 9.52 16.02
CA LEU A 425 -5.05 10.02 14.76
C LEU A 425 -3.60 10.48 14.90
N ASP A 426 -3.26 11.15 16.01
CA ASP A 426 -1.89 11.60 16.28
C ASP A 426 -0.98 10.38 16.52
N ARG A 427 -1.46 9.37 17.26
CA ARG A 427 -0.74 8.08 17.42
C ARG A 427 -0.47 7.40 16.08
N THR A 428 -1.42 7.49 15.15
CA THR A 428 -1.25 6.95 13.80
C THR A 428 -0.15 7.70 13.04
N LEU A 429 -0.08 9.03 13.15
CA LEU A 429 1.01 9.80 12.56
C LEU A 429 2.36 9.54 13.22
N ASP A 430 2.39 9.32 14.53
CA ASP A 430 3.60 8.98 15.26
C ASP A 430 4.10 7.60 14.84
N LEU A 431 3.21 6.65 14.55
CA LEU A 431 3.57 5.34 14.03
C LEU A 431 4.23 5.46 12.65
N PHE A 432 3.65 6.27 11.75
CA PHE A 432 4.29 6.57 10.46
C PHE A 432 5.68 7.18 10.66
N TYR A 433 5.78 8.15 11.57
CA TYR A 433 7.04 8.82 11.88
C TYR A 433 8.11 7.84 12.38
N MET A 434 7.77 6.97 13.33
CA MET A 434 8.71 5.98 13.88
C MET A 434 9.16 4.99 12.80
N ASN A 435 8.22 4.45 12.02
CA ASN A 435 8.52 3.54 10.92
C ASN A 435 9.45 4.18 9.87
N VAL A 436 9.27 5.46 9.55
CA VAL A 436 10.19 6.16 8.64
C VAL A 436 11.55 6.39 9.31
N SER A 437 11.55 6.80 10.58
CA SER A 437 12.77 7.13 11.31
C SER A 437 13.74 5.94 11.45
N GLU A 438 13.25 4.71 11.41
CA GLU A 438 14.07 3.50 11.38
C GLU A 438 15.05 3.46 10.20
N HIS A 439 14.69 4.03 9.05
CA HIS A 439 15.44 3.86 7.81
C HIS A 439 16.47 4.96 7.51
N LEU A 440 16.40 6.09 8.23
CA LEU A 440 17.17 7.30 7.94
C LEU A 440 18.47 7.56 8.73
N PRO A 441 18.81 6.90 9.87
CA PRO A 441 19.91 7.36 10.72
C PRO A 441 21.29 7.31 10.08
N LEU A 442 21.52 6.43 9.09
CA LEU A 442 22.87 6.12 8.56
C LEU A 442 23.66 7.34 8.06
N ASN A 443 22.98 8.30 7.43
CA ASN A 443 23.61 9.50 6.86
C ASN A 443 23.24 10.79 7.62
N MET A 444 22.56 10.68 8.76
CA MET A 444 22.19 11.83 9.58
C MET A 444 23.31 12.18 10.57
N PRO A 445 23.47 13.45 10.97
CA PRO A 445 24.35 13.82 12.08
C PRO A 445 23.89 13.19 13.41
N THR A 446 24.83 12.81 14.28
CA THR A 446 24.53 12.20 15.59
C THR A 446 23.58 13.04 16.46
N GLU A 447 23.73 14.36 16.45
CA GLU A 447 22.83 15.28 17.18
C GLU A 447 21.38 15.23 16.67
N ALA A 448 21.22 15.04 15.36
CA ALA A 448 19.92 14.88 14.74
C ALA A 448 19.31 13.50 15.07
N CYS A 449 20.12 12.44 15.08
CA CYS A 449 19.68 11.12 15.54
C CYS A 449 19.15 11.15 16.99
N ASP A 450 19.85 11.81 17.90
CA ASP A 450 19.37 11.97 19.29
C ASP A 450 18.05 12.78 19.34
N SER A 451 18.05 13.98 18.77
CA SER A 451 16.95 14.94 18.92
C SER A 451 15.68 14.62 18.12
N LEU A 452 15.81 13.90 17.00
CA LEU A 452 14.71 13.56 16.09
C LEU A 452 14.29 12.10 16.21
N ILE A 453 15.12 11.18 16.68
CA ILE A 453 14.76 9.74 16.71
C ILE A 453 14.72 9.22 18.14
N VAL A 454 15.82 9.32 18.88
CA VAL A 454 15.93 8.76 20.24
C VAL A 454 14.92 9.41 21.18
N ARG A 455 14.93 10.75 21.30
CA ARG A 455 14.05 11.45 22.25
C ARG A 455 12.56 11.22 21.99
N PRO A 456 12.07 11.27 20.74
CA PRO A 456 10.68 10.90 20.46
C PRO A 456 10.37 9.42 20.80
N ALA A 457 11.28 8.49 20.51
CA ALA A 457 11.07 7.06 20.76
C ALA A 457 11.01 6.73 22.26
N THR A 458 11.77 7.45 23.10
CA THR A 458 11.79 7.29 24.56
C THR A 458 10.38 7.28 25.17
N ALA A 459 9.47 8.12 24.69
CA ALA A 459 8.11 8.22 25.23
C ALA A 459 7.30 6.91 25.12
N TYR A 460 7.56 6.14 24.07
CA TYR A 460 6.90 4.85 23.82
C TYR A 460 7.60 3.72 24.55
N LEU A 461 8.94 3.73 24.57
CA LEU A 461 9.75 2.73 25.28
C LEU A 461 9.50 2.73 26.79
N THR A 462 9.17 3.88 27.38
CA THR A 462 8.87 4.00 28.81
C THR A 462 7.38 4.01 29.12
N HIS A 463 6.52 3.60 28.18
CA HIS A 463 5.09 3.62 28.42
C HIS A 463 4.64 2.50 29.38
N ILE A 464 3.94 2.88 30.45
CA ILE A 464 3.43 1.96 31.49
C ILE A 464 1.89 1.85 31.44
N GLY A 465 1.24 2.45 30.44
CA GLY A 465 -0.21 2.43 30.28
C GLY A 465 -0.75 1.16 29.62
N THR A 466 -2.04 1.16 29.32
CA THR A 466 -2.70 0.04 28.64
C THR A 466 -2.17 -0.16 27.23
N MET A 467 -1.70 -1.37 26.93
CA MET A 467 -1.21 -1.75 25.59
C MET A 467 -2.38 -2.12 24.67
N THR A 468 -2.88 -1.15 23.91
CA THR A 468 -3.75 -1.41 22.76
C THR A 468 -2.93 -1.93 21.57
N ALA A 469 -3.57 -2.53 20.56
CA ALA A 469 -2.87 -3.02 19.37
C ALA A 469 -1.98 -1.95 18.72
N THR A 470 -2.51 -0.74 18.54
CA THR A 470 -1.75 0.41 18.01
C THR A 470 -0.61 0.83 18.92
N MET A 471 -0.76 0.70 20.24
CA MET A 471 0.32 1.04 21.18
C MET A 471 1.46 0.01 21.13
N VAL A 472 1.14 -1.27 20.91
CA VAL A 472 2.14 -2.32 20.65
C VAL A 472 2.90 -2.01 19.36
N GLU A 473 2.22 -1.68 18.27
CA GLU A 473 2.88 -1.30 17.01
C GLU A 473 3.81 -0.08 17.18
N LEU A 474 3.37 0.94 17.93
CA LEU A 474 4.17 2.13 18.24
C LEU A 474 5.40 1.80 19.10
N PHE A 475 5.21 0.94 20.10
CA PHE A 475 6.29 0.46 20.96
C PHE A 475 7.33 -0.31 20.14
N GLU A 476 6.90 -1.19 19.25
CA GLU A 476 7.78 -1.96 18.36
C GLU A 476 8.52 -1.04 17.37
N ALA A 477 7.82 -0.08 16.76
CA ALA A 477 8.43 0.90 15.86
C ALA A 477 9.48 1.78 16.58
N ALA A 478 9.21 2.17 17.82
CA ALA A 478 10.16 2.92 18.65
C ALA A 478 11.42 2.08 18.97
N HIS A 479 11.26 0.79 19.25
CA HIS A 479 12.38 -0.13 19.43
C HIS A 479 13.25 -0.22 18.17
N SER A 480 12.64 -0.45 17.01
CA SER A 480 13.35 -0.55 15.74
C SER A 480 14.09 0.75 15.39
N ALA A 481 13.45 1.90 15.61
CA ALA A 481 14.06 3.21 15.38
C ALA A 481 15.31 3.43 16.24
N VAL A 482 15.25 3.11 17.54
CA VAL A 482 16.41 3.23 18.44
C VAL A 482 17.51 2.25 18.07
N LEU A 483 17.17 0.98 17.80
CA LEU A 483 18.16 -0.02 17.36
C LEU A 483 18.88 0.40 16.07
N SER A 484 18.16 1.03 15.13
CA SER A 484 18.76 1.57 13.90
C SER A 484 19.78 2.68 14.19
N VAL A 485 19.46 3.60 15.12
CA VAL A 485 20.41 4.64 15.57
C VAL A 485 21.65 4.01 16.21
N LEU A 486 21.46 3.03 17.10
CA LEU A 486 22.57 2.33 17.78
C LEU A 486 23.47 1.58 16.78
N SER A 487 22.89 1.07 15.70
CA SER A 487 23.60 0.32 14.65
C SER A 487 24.47 1.20 13.75
N CYS A 488 24.33 2.52 13.82
CA CYS A 488 25.08 3.44 12.96
C CYS A 488 26.51 3.66 13.48
N PRO A 489 27.56 3.39 12.67
CA PRO A 489 28.95 3.45 13.14
C PRO A 489 29.40 4.81 13.67
N HIS A 490 28.85 5.91 13.13
CA HIS A 490 29.20 7.27 13.54
C HIS A 490 28.56 7.69 14.87
N ASN A 491 27.58 6.93 15.39
CA ASN A 491 26.87 7.23 16.64
C ASN A 491 27.54 6.66 17.89
N GLY A 492 28.78 6.16 17.82
CA GLY A 492 29.48 5.52 18.93
C GLY A 492 29.31 6.21 20.30
N PRO A 493 29.59 7.53 20.45
CA PRO A 493 29.41 8.24 21.71
C PRO A 493 27.95 8.26 22.21
N LEU A 494 26.99 8.44 21.31
CA LEU A 494 25.57 8.40 21.64
C LEU A 494 25.16 7.00 22.09
N THR A 495 25.61 5.95 21.38
CA THR A 495 25.35 4.55 21.72
C THR A 495 25.84 4.21 23.12
N VAL A 496 27.06 4.61 23.49
CA VAL A 496 27.61 4.38 24.86
C VAL A 496 26.70 4.99 25.93
N SER A 497 26.17 6.20 25.70
CA SER A 497 25.25 6.85 26.64
C SER A 497 23.85 6.24 26.67
N LEU A 498 23.38 5.66 25.56
CA LEU A 498 22.00 5.22 25.37
C LEU A 498 21.78 3.75 25.74
N VAL A 499 22.80 2.89 25.57
CA VAL A 499 22.71 1.44 25.83
C VAL A 499 22.19 1.13 27.25
N PRO A 500 22.69 1.75 28.34
CA PRO A 500 22.19 1.45 29.68
C PRO A 500 20.67 1.70 29.81
N PHE A 501 20.21 2.87 29.34
CA PHE A 501 18.79 3.22 29.33
C PHE A 501 17.96 2.23 28.52
N TYR A 502 18.43 1.88 27.32
CA TYR A 502 17.70 0.98 26.42
C TYR A 502 17.59 -0.44 27.00
N ILE A 503 18.65 -0.94 27.63
CA ILE A 503 18.66 -2.27 28.26
C ILE A 503 17.73 -2.30 29.48
N ASP A 504 17.73 -1.25 30.29
CA ASP A 504 16.77 -1.11 31.40
C ASP A 504 15.32 -1.10 30.90
N ALA A 505 15.04 -0.37 29.82
CA ALA A 505 13.72 -0.36 29.19
C ALA A 505 13.33 -1.74 28.62
N LEU A 506 14.28 -2.46 28.02
CA LEU A 506 14.08 -3.80 27.49
C LEU A 506 13.73 -4.80 28.61
N PHE A 507 14.44 -4.76 29.74
CA PHE A 507 14.12 -5.56 30.92
C PHE A 507 12.79 -5.16 31.57
N ALA A 508 12.46 -3.87 31.62
CA ALA A 508 11.17 -3.43 32.15
C ALA A 508 9.98 -3.89 31.28
N SER A 509 10.22 -4.06 29.98
CA SER A 509 9.20 -4.47 29.01
C SER A 509 8.99 -5.98 28.97
N PHE A 510 10.03 -6.79 29.13
CA PHE A 510 9.93 -8.26 29.15
C PHE A 510 9.58 -8.78 30.55
N PRO A 511 8.64 -9.75 30.70
CA PRO A 511 7.86 -10.44 29.67
C PRO A 511 6.50 -9.83 29.34
N SER A 512 6.14 -8.70 29.97
CA SER A 512 4.77 -8.17 29.93
C SER A 512 4.34 -7.51 28.61
N GLN A 513 5.27 -6.88 27.89
CA GLN A 513 5.00 -6.08 26.69
C GLN A 513 5.66 -6.69 25.43
N ILE A 514 6.77 -7.40 25.60
CA ILE A 514 7.49 -8.06 24.50
C ILE A 514 7.62 -9.56 24.71
N SER A 515 7.61 -10.29 23.58
CA SER A 515 7.85 -11.73 23.57
C SER A 515 9.31 -12.07 23.85
N SER A 516 9.56 -13.32 24.29
CA SER A 516 10.93 -13.84 24.46
C SER A 516 11.76 -13.72 23.19
N ARG A 517 11.14 -13.90 22.02
CA ARG A 517 11.83 -13.77 20.73
C ARG A 517 12.26 -12.32 20.47
N GLN A 518 11.36 -11.35 20.67
CA GLN A 518 11.66 -9.93 20.50
C GLN A 518 12.76 -9.47 21.47
N PHE A 519 12.68 -9.87 22.74
CA PHE A 519 13.71 -9.59 23.74
C PHE A 519 15.07 -10.12 23.29
N ARG A 520 15.15 -11.41 22.92
CA ARG A 520 16.39 -12.06 22.47
C ARG A 520 16.99 -11.38 21.24
N VAL A 521 16.17 -11.05 20.25
CA VAL A 521 16.63 -10.37 19.03
C VAL A 521 17.17 -8.98 19.36
N ALA A 522 16.41 -8.17 20.13
CA ALA A 522 16.83 -6.83 20.52
C ALA A 522 18.15 -6.85 21.32
N PHE A 523 18.27 -7.74 22.30
CA PHE A 523 19.48 -7.87 23.11
C PHE A 523 20.65 -8.37 22.26
N LYS A 524 20.43 -9.37 21.39
CA LYS A 524 21.45 -9.87 20.45
C LYS A 524 21.98 -8.76 19.55
N THR A 525 21.10 -7.88 19.05
CA THR A 525 21.51 -6.72 18.24
C THR A 525 22.37 -5.75 19.04
N VAL A 526 22.01 -5.43 20.29
CA VAL A 526 22.86 -4.59 21.16
C VAL A 526 24.21 -5.27 21.41
N MET A 527 24.22 -6.57 21.70
CA MET A 527 25.45 -7.33 21.92
C MET A 527 26.36 -7.31 20.69
N GLN A 528 25.81 -7.42 19.48
CA GLN A 528 26.56 -7.26 18.24
C GLN A 528 27.21 -5.87 18.16
N ILE A 529 26.46 -4.81 18.46
CA ILE A 529 26.91 -3.41 18.36
C ILE A 529 28.03 -3.09 19.36
N VAL A 530 27.98 -3.64 20.58
CA VAL A 530 28.99 -3.39 21.63
C VAL A 530 30.18 -4.35 21.55
N SER A 531 30.17 -5.31 20.60
CA SER A 531 31.21 -6.32 20.43
C SER A 531 32.04 -6.10 19.15
N PRO A 532 33.23 -6.72 19.03
CA PRO A 532 34.01 -6.66 17.79
C PRO A 532 33.19 -7.18 16.59
N PRO A 533 33.28 -6.54 15.40
CA PRO A 533 34.28 -5.55 14.99
C PRO A 533 33.87 -4.08 15.18
N PHE A 534 32.79 -3.78 15.91
CA PHE A 534 32.30 -2.40 16.02
C PHE A 534 33.24 -1.53 16.87
N PRO A 535 33.42 -0.24 16.53
CA PRO A 535 34.36 0.67 17.24
C PRO A 535 34.10 0.79 18.74
N ILE A 536 32.85 0.62 19.17
CA ILE A 536 32.43 0.73 20.57
C ILE A 536 33.15 -0.31 21.44
N SER A 537 33.40 -1.52 20.92
CA SER A 537 34.13 -2.57 21.64
C SER A 537 35.57 -2.18 22.02
N LEU A 538 36.17 -1.21 21.31
CA LEU A 538 37.47 -0.64 21.64
C LEU A 538 37.38 0.53 22.62
N MET A 539 36.29 1.30 22.54
CA MET A 539 36.06 2.46 23.42
C MET A 539 35.64 2.03 24.82
N GLU A 540 34.77 1.02 24.92
CA GLU A 540 34.22 0.49 26.17
C GLU A 540 34.30 -1.06 26.20
N PRO A 541 35.50 -1.64 26.38
CA PRO A 541 35.71 -3.10 26.27
C PRO A 541 34.94 -3.94 27.30
N GLN A 542 34.54 -3.32 28.43
CA GLN A 542 33.83 -3.99 29.51
C GLN A 542 32.31 -4.06 29.28
N LEU A 543 31.77 -3.24 28.37
CA LEU A 543 30.33 -3.09 28.21
C LEU A 543 29.64 -4.41 27.83
N SER A 544 30.23 -5.19 26.92
CA SER A 544 29.67 -6.49 26.53
C SER A 544 29.58 -7.48 27.70
N GLU A 545 30.59 -7.46 28.58
CA GLU A 545 30.60 -8.31 29.77
C GLU A 545 29.58 -7.85 30.80
N THR A 546 29.53 -6.54 31.09
CA THR A 546 28.55 -5.95 32.01
C THR A 546 27.11 -6.26 31.60
N LEU A 547 26.80 -6.19 30.30
CA LEU A 547 25.47 -6.54 29.79
C LEU A 547 25.12 -8.02 30.05
N LEU A 548 26.07 -8.94 29.86
CA LEU A 548 25.86 -10.35 30.18
C LEU A 548 25.72 -10.59 31.68
N GLU A 549 26.47 -9.88 32.52
CA GLU A 549 26.32 -9.94 33.97
C GLU A 549 24.93 -9.48 34.40
N MET A 550 24.40 -8.40 33.80
CA MET A 550 23.03 -7.94 34.04
C MET A 550 22.00 -9.02 33.70
N VAL A 551 22.10 -9.65 32.52
CA VAL A 551 21.20 -10.76 32.12
C VAL A 551 21.29 -11.93 33.09
N ARG A 552 22.52 -12.33 33.44
CA ARG A 552 22.75 -13.45 34.36
C ARG A 552 22.16 -13.16 35.74
N PHE A 553 22.40 -11.98 36.29
CA PHE A 553 21.85 -11.58 37.59
C PHE A 553 20.32 -11.57 37.57
N LYS A 554 19.72 -11.00 36.51
CA LYS A 554 18.26 -11.02 36.32
C LYS A 554 17.71 -12.45 36.20
N ALA A 555 18.42 -13.35 35.53
CA ALA A 555 17.99 -14.75 35.37
C ALA A 555 17.94 -15.54 36.68
N MET A 556 18.73 -15.16 37.69
CA MET A 556 18.71 -15.80 39.01
C MET A 556 17.41 -15.55 39.77
N ASP A 557 16.83 -14.35 39.62
CA ASP A 557 15.60 -13.93 40.31
C ASP A 557 14.35 -13.96 39.40
N ALA A 558 14.49 -14.35 38.14
CA ALA A 558 13.41 -14.34 37.14
C ALA A 558 12.33 -15.41 37.41
N SER A 559 11.12 -15.14 36.92
CA SER A 559 10.02 -16.10 37.08
C SER A 559 10.29 -17.41 36.34
N THR A 560 10.03 -18.53 37.02
CA THR A 560 10.08 -19.89 36.45
C THR A 560 8.73 -20.35 35.89
N THR A 561 7.70 -19.49 35.94
CA THR A 561 6.39 -19.79 35.38
C THR A 561 6.44 -19.79 33.85
N LEU A 562 5.69 -20.69 33.22
CA LEU A 562 5.52 -20.71 31.77
C LEU A 562 4.99 -19.35 31.27
N LEU A 563 5.64 -18.83 30.23
CA LEU A 563 5.21 -17.63 29.53
C LEU A 563 3.91 -17.91 28.76
N PRO A 564 3.02 -16.92 28.66
CA PRO A 564 1.81 -17.04 27.86
C PRO A 564 2.15 -17.26 26.37
N GLN A 565 1.25 -17.95 25.66
CA GLN A 565 1.38 -18.15 24.22
C GLN A 565 1.34 -16.81 23.48
N THR A 566 2.22 -16.62 22.51
CA THR A 566 2.33 -15.37 21.76
C THR A 566 1.15 -15.25 20.78
N GLN A 567 0.65 -14.03 20.54
CA GLN A 567 -0.46 -13.80 19.59
C GLN A 567 -0.18 -14.35 18.18
N ASP A 568 1.08 -14.35 17.72
CA ASP A 568 1.50 -14.97 16.46
C ASP A 568 1.25 -16.48 16.41
N VAL A 569 1.45 -17.18 17.52
CA VAL A 569 1.24 -18.63 17.62
C VAL A 569 -0.25 -18.93 17.67
N ILE A 570 -1.04 -18.08 18.35
CA ILE A 570 -2.50 -18.15 18.36
C ILE A 570 -3.04 -17.98 16.93
N ALA A 571 -2.61 -16.94 16.21
CA ALA A 571 -3.03 -16.67 14.83
C ALA A 571 -2.56 -17.74 13.81
N GLN A 572 -1.41 -18.39 14.04
CA GLN A 572 -0.93 -19.51 13.20
C GLN A 572 -1.67 -20.82 13.51
N SER A 573 -2.02 -21.05 14.78
CA SER A 573 -2.83 -22.20 15.21
C SER A 573 -4.26 -22.13 14.66
N GLU A 574 -4.84 -20.93 14.57
CA GLU A 574 -6.13 -20.67 13.90
C GLU A 574 -6.08 -20.93 12.38
N LYS A 575 -4.90 -20.84 11.76
CA LYS A 575 -4.65 -21.16 10.34
C LYS A 575 -4.29 -22.64 10.10
N GLY A 576 -4.35 -23.50 11.12
CA GLY A 576 -4.10 -24.94 11.01
C GLY A 576 -2.63 -25.32 10.83
N LEU A 577 -1.69 -24.39 11.06
CA LEU A 577 -0.26 -24.65 11.07
C LEU A 577 0.14 -25.01 12.51
N THR A 578 0.55 -26.26 12.75
CA THR A 578 1.03 -26.71 14.07
C THR A 578 2.44 -26.20 14.31
N THR A 579 2.58 -24.97 14.81
CA THR A 579 3.82 -24.50 15.41
C THR A 579 3.79 -24.87 16.89
N GLN A 580 4.44 -25.97 17.30
CA GLN A 580 4.62 -26.29 18.72
C GLN A 580 5.51 -25.19 19.32
N GLN A 581 4.92 -24.26 20.08
CA GLN A 581 5.68 -23.24 20.78
C GLN A 581 6.50 -23.92 21.89
N GLU A 582 7.81 -23.67 21.90
CA GLU A 582 8.70 -24.16 22.94
C GLU A 582 8.25 -23.61 24.30
N PRO A 583 8.09 -24.47 25.33
CA PRO A 583 7.68 -24.03 26.66
C PRO A 583 8.83 -23.27 27.32
N LEU A 584 8.71 -21.95 27.40
CA LEU A 584 9.72 -21.05 27.97
C LEU A 584 9.14 -20.35 29.20
N SER A 585 9.98 -20.13 30.21
CA SER A 585 9.80 -19.18 31.31
C SER A 585 10.66 -17.93 31.10
N GLU A 586 10.43 -16.89 31.91
CA GLU A 586 11.29 -15.70 31.93
C GLU A 586 12.76 -16.09 32.16
N GLN A 587 13.01 -16.96 33.14
CA GLN A 587 14.36 -17.49 33.43
C GLN A 587 14.98 -18.19 32.20
N SER A 588 14.26 -19.14 31.57
CA SER A 588 14.82 -19.86 30.42
C SER A 588 15.07 -18.94 29.22
N SER A 589 14.23 -17.91 29.04
CA SER A 589 14.40 -16.90 27.98
C SER A 589 15.64 -16.02 28.20
N LEU A 590 15.94 -15.64 29.44
CA LEU A 590 17.16 -14.91 29.76
C LEU A 590 18.41 -15.78 29.56
N VAL A 591 18.37 -17.06 29.94
CA VAL A 591 19.47 -17.98 29.66
C VAL A 591 19.67 -18.21 28.15
N LEU A 592 18.60 -18.32 27.37
CA LEU A 592 18.69 -18.35 25.90
C LEU A 592 19.34 -17.07 25.34
N THR A 593 19.09 -15.93 25.97
CA THR A 593 19.71 -14.65 25.59
C THR A 593 21.23 -14.67 25.84
N LEU A 594 21.68 -15.26 26.96
CA LEU A 594 23.11 -15.49 27.21
C LEU A 594 23.72 -16.36 26.10
N ILE A 595 23.06 -17.46 25.73
CA ILE A 595 23.52 -18.38 24.68
C ILE A 595 23.64 -17.67 23.33
N ASP A 596 22.61 -16.91 22.94
CA ASP A 596 22.60 -16.19 21.66
C ASP A 596 23.67 -15.10 21.57
N SER A 597 24.22 -14.68 22.72
CA SER A 597 25.26 -13.65 22.80
C SER A 597 26.68 -14.20 22.71
N LEU A 598 26.88 -15.50 22.96
CA LEU A 598 28.20 -16.16 22.93
C LEU A 598 28.99 -15.94 21.63
N PRO A 599 28.38 -15.97 20.43
CA PRO A 599 29.10 -15.78 19.18
C PRO A 599 29.74 -14.39 19.01
N PHE A 600 29.28 -13.38 19.76
CA PHE A 600 29.76 -12.00 19.62
C PHE A 600 30.87 -11.65 20.61
N LEU A 601 31.02 -12.42 21.69
CA LEU A 601 31.92 -12.05 22.78
C LEU A 601 33.38 -11.86 22.33
N PRO A 602 34.11 -10.91 22.93
CA PRO A 602 35.56 -10.86 22.81
C PRO A 602 36.19 -12.22 23.17
N LEU A 603 37.20 -12.66 22.40
CA LEU A 603 37.84 -13.98 22.57
C LEU A 603 38.24 -14.34 24.01
N PRO A 604 38.79 -13.40 24.82
CA PRO A 604 39.18 -13.72 26.19
C PRO A 604 38.01 -14.15 27.08
N LEU A 605 36.79 -13.72 26.77
CA LEU A 605 35.59 -13.93 27.58
C LEU A 605 34.84 -15.20 27.20
N VAL A 606 35.07 -15.75 26.00
CA VAL A 606 34.25 -16.83 25.43
C VAL A 606 34.23 -18.06 26.32
N GLU A 607 35.39 -18.53 26.78
CA GLU A 607 35.49 -19.75 27.58
C GLU A 607 34.79 -19.64 28.95
N ASP A 608 35.01 -18.52 29.64
CA ASP A 608 34.42 -18.27 30.94
C ASP A 608 32.90 -18.14 30.82
N TRP A 609 32.42 -17.39 29.83
CA TRP A 609 30.99 -17.20 29.61
C TRP A 609 30.28 -18.45 29.07
N MET A 610 30.96 -19.32 28.32
CA MET A 610 30.43 -20.65 27.99
C MET A 610 30.19 -21.48 29.27
N THR A 611 31.12 -21.43 30.21
CA THR A 611 30.99 -22.13 31.51
C THR A 611 29.86 -21.54 32.35
N LEU A 612 29.80 -20.21 32.49
CA LEU A 612 28.75 -19.52 33.26
C LEU A 612 27.37 -19.73 32.65
N THR A 613 27.25 -19.71 31.32
CA THR A 613 25.98 -19.94 30.62
C THR A 613 25.51 -21.39 30.77
N ALA A 614 26.43 -22.37 30.71
CA ALA A 614 26.10 -23.77 30.97
C ALA A 614 25.67 -24.00 32.43
N GLN A 615 26.26 -23.29 33.39
CA GLN A 615 25.82 -23.33 34.79
C GLN A 615 24.40 -22.75 34.94
N ALA A 616 24.14 -21.55 34.40
CA ALA A 616 22.82 -20.93 34.43
C ALA A 616 21.74 -21.81 33.76
N MET A 617 22.07 -22.50 32.66
CA MET A 617 21.17 -23.48 32.04
C MET A 617 20.80 -24.63 32.99
N ASN A 618 21.75 -25.12 33.79
CA ASN A 618 21.51 -26.22 34.73
C ASN A 618 20.68 -25.80 35.95
N GLU A 619 20.61 -24.50 36.26
CA GLU A 619 19.79 -23.93 37.33
C GLU A 619 18.28 -23.93 36.99
N ILE A 620 17.91 -24.01 35.71
CA ILE A 620 16.51 -24.12 35.26
C ILE A 620 15.90 -25.42 35.77
N SER A 621 15.03 -25.37 36.79
CA SER A 621 14.55 -26.56 37.50
C SER A 621 13.67 -27.49 36.65
N ASP A 622 12.85 -26.94 35.75
CA ASP A 622 11.95 -27.72 34.89
C ASP A 622 12.73 -28.33 33.70
N PRO A 623 12.82 -29.67 33.60
CA PRO A 623 13.52 -30.33 32.49
C PRO A 623 12.90 -30.04 31.12
N VAL A 624 11.59 -29.77 31.05
CA VAL A 624 10.88 -29.48 29.80
C VAL A 624 11.28 -28.10 29.27
N MET A 625 11.41 -27.10 30.15
CA MET A 625 11.89 -25.77 29.77
C MET A 625 13.39 -25.72 29.54
N ARG A 626 14.16 -26.59 30.20
CA ARG A 626 15.62 -26.69 30.02
C ARG A 626 16.00 -27.27 28.66
N GLN A 627 15.19 -28.18 28.12
CA GLN A 627 15.53 -28.91 26.89
C GLN A 627 15.74 -27.98 25.67
N PRO A 628 14.83 -27.01 25.36
CA PRO A 628 15.07 -26.03 24.30
C PRO A 628 16.35 -25.20 24.49
N VAL A 629 16.66 -24.84 25.73
CA VAL A 629 17.89 -24.08 26.07
C VAL A 629 19.14 -24.90 25.78
N LYS A 630 19.12 -26.18 26.15
CA LYS A 630 20.20 -27.13 25.86
C LYS A 630 20.38 -27.37 24.37
N ASP A 631 19.28 -27.53 23.64
CA ASP A 631 19.30 -27.73 22.19
C ASP A 631 19.87 -26.50 21.47
N ARG A 632 19.50 -25.29 21.90
CA ARG A 632 20.08 -24.05 21.37
C ARG A 632 21.56 -23.90 21.70
N PHE A 633 21.99 -24.25 22.92
CA PHE A 633 23.43 -24.24 23.28
C PHE A 633 24.22 -25.15 22.34
N TRP A 634 23.69 -26.35 22.10
CA TRP A 634 24.31 -27.31 21.19
C TRP A 634 24.31 -26.81 19.74
N GLU A 635 23.21 -26.19 19.29
CA GLU A 635 23.13 -25.60 17.95
C GLU A 635 24.21 -24.55 17.74
N VAL A 636 24.41 -23.60 18.67
CA VAL A 636 25.42 -22.55 18.54
C VAL A 636 26.84 -23.11 18.38
N LEU A 637 27.13 -24.27 18.99
CA LEU A 637 28.43 -24.94 18.85
C LEU A 637 28.63 -25.60 17.47
N VAL A 638 27.57 -26.00 16.79
CA VAL A 638 27.63 -26.87 15.60
C VAL A 638 27.19 -26.15 14.32
N SER A 639 26.35 -25.12 14.41
CA SER A 639 25.69 -24.44 13.28
C SER A 639 26.62 -23.52 12.46
N GLY A 640 27.82 -23.23 12.97
CA GLY A 640 28.75 -22.27 12.35
C GLY A 640 28.43 -20.80 12.67
N GLU A 641 27.59 -20.53 13.68
CA GLU A 641 27.36 -19.16 14.18
C GLU A 641 28.61 -18.54 14.83
N MET A 642 29.51 -19.37 15.37
CA MET A 642 30.82 -18.94 15.87
C MET A 642 31.83 -18.85 14.72
N ASP A 643 32.64 -17.79 14.71
CA ASP A 643 33.79 -17.71 13.81
C ASP A 643 34.89 -18.72 14.20
N VAL A 644 35.90 -18.88 13.34
CA VAL A 644 36.91 -19.94 13.46
C VAL A 644 37.64 -19.91 14.81
N GLU A 645 37.95 -18.71 15.31
CA GLU A 645 38.68 -18.54 16.57
C GLU A 645 37.80 -18.91 17.77
N ARG A 646 36.55 -18.43 17.81
CA ARG A 646 35.58 -18.79 18.87
C ARG A 646 35.21 -20.27 18.84
N ALA A 647 35.03 -20.84 17.64
CA ALA A 647 34.75 -22.26 17.47
C ALA A 647 35.91 -23.13 17.99
N THR A 648 37.16 -22.70 17.79
CA THR A 648 38.34 -23.40 18.32
C THR A 648 38.35 -23.42 19.86
N ILE A 649 38.03 -22.28 20.48
CA ILE A 649 37.84 -22.18 21.94
C ILE A 649 36.69 -23.11 22.39
N GLY A 650 35.56 -23.08 21.69
CA GLY A 650 34.39 -23.91 22.00
C GLY A 650 34.66 -25.41 21.92
N VAL A 651 35.41 -25.87 20.90
CA VAL A 651 35.83 -27.28 20.77
C VAL A 651 36.78 -27.68 21.90
N ALA A 652 37.76 -26.85 22.23
CA ALA A 652 38.68 -27.11 23.33
C ALA A 652 37.93 -27.19 24.67
N TRP A 653 37.01 -26.25 24.91
CA TRP A 653 36.16 -26.22 26.09
C TRP A 653 35.28 -27.47 26.20
N TRP A 654 34.64 -27.86 25.10
CA TRP A 654 33.77 -29.04 25.05
C TRP A 654 34.52 -30.35 25.31
N THR A 655 35.71 -30.50 24.73
CA THR A 655 36.46 -31.79 24.74
C THR A 655 37.41 -31.95 25.92
N THR A 656 38.08 -30.88 26.35
CA THR A 656 39.20 -30.95 27.32
C THR A 656 38.92 -30.23 28.64
N LYS A 657 37.95 -29.32 28.68
CA LYS A 657 37.71 -28.46 29.86
C LYS A 657 36.39 -28.72 30.58
N GLY A 658 35.76 -29.88 30.33
CA GLY A 658 34.57 -30.31 31.06
C GLY A 658 33.24 -29.75 30.53
N GLY A 659 33.25 -29.04 29.40
CA GLY A 659 32.05 -28.43 28.82
C GLY A 659 30.98 -29.45 28.43
N ARG A 660 31.40 -30.62 27.93
CA ARG A 660 30.49 -31.72 27.58
C ARG A 660 29.69 -32.20 28.80
N GLU A 661 30.35 -32.40 29.94
CA GLU A 661 29.71 -32.85 31.18
C GLU A 661 28.78 -31.78 31.75
N LEU A 662 29.13 -30.50 31.58
CA LEU A 662 28.29 -29.37 32.00
C LEU A 662 27.01 -29.27 31.18
N VAL A 663 27.04 -29.53 29.86
CA VAL A 663 25.85 -29.37 29.01
C VAL A 663 25.02 -30.65 28.91
N LEU A 664 25.65 -31.82 28.80
CA LEU A 664 24.94 -33.09 28.66
C LEU A 664 24.54 -33.71 30.00
N GLY A 665 25.10 -33.21 31.12
CA GLY A 665 25.09 -33.89 32.41
C GLY A 665 26.10 -35.02 32.44
N ARG A 666 26.46 -35.49 33.64
CA ARG A 666 27.30 -36.69 33.79
C ARG A 666 26.55 -37.90 33.22
N VAL A 667 26.85 -38.26 31.99
CA VAL A 667 26.53 -39.59 31.47
C VAL A 667 27.31 -40.55 32.37
N VAL A 668 26.61 -41.41 33.12
CA VAL A 668 27.24 -42.55 33.79
C VAL A 668 28.00 -43.27 32.71
N GLN A 669 29.33 -43.20 32.75
CA GLN A 669 30.19 -43.87 31.78
C GLN A 669 29.75 -45.33 31.74
N GLN A 670 29.10 -45.75 30.65
CA GLN A 670 29.16 -47.14 30.27
C GLN A 670 30.64 -47.40 30.04
N VAL A 671 31.21 -48.17 30.96
CA VAL A 671 32.57 -48.69 30.92
C VAL A 671 32.87 -49.09 29.47
N PRO A 672 33.94 -48.59 28.84
CA PRO A 672 34.25 -48.97 27.48
C PRO A 672 34.57 -50.46 27.47
N MET A 673 33.64 -51.30 26.97
CA MET A 673 33.96 -52.67 26.60
C MET A 673 34.93 -52.62 25.44
N MET A 674 36.19 -52.97 25.71
CA MET A 674 37.21 -53.19 24.68
C MET A 674 36.85 -54.47 23.91
N SER A 675 36.36 -54.32 22.67
CA SER A 675 36.34 -55.41 21.68
C SER A 675 37.78 -55.84 21.40
N GLY A 676 38.21 -56.96 21.96
CA GLY A 676 39.54 -57.50 21.65
C GLY A 676 40.11 -58.58 22.58
N ALA A 677 39.36 -59.14 23.52
CA ALA A 677 39.83 -60.29 24.29
C ALA A 677 39.28 -61.58 23.68
N ILE A 678 40.15 -62.30 22.97
CA ILE A 678 39.94 -63.66 22.47
C ILE A 678 39.67 -64.57 23.67
N MET A 679 38.51 -65.21 23.70
CA MET A 679 38.21 -66.31 24.63
C MET A 679 38.95 -67.56 24.14
N ASP A 680 39.92 -68.03 24.93
CA ASP A 680 40.48 -69.37 24.77
C ASP A 680 39.47 -70.38 25.36
N GLU A 681 38.77 -71.09 24.48
CA GLU A 681 38.13 -72.35 24.83
C GLU A 681 39.19 -73.45 24.97
N SER A 682 39.45 -73.91 26.19
CA SER A 682 39.62 -75.36 26.36
C SER A 682 39.36 -75.85 27.78
N LYS A 683 38.33 -76.72 27.81
CA LYS A 683 38.19 -77.96 28.59
C LYS A 683 37.49 -77.89 29.94
N SER A 684 36.27 -78.41 29.87
CA SER A 684 35.62 -79.17 30.93
C SER A 684 36.55 -80.24 31.53
N SER A 685 36.45 -80.41 32.85
CA SER A 685 36.43 -81.75 33.45
C SER A 685 35.78 -81.72 34.84
N ARG A 686 34.54 -82.24 34.86
CA ARG A 686 33.85 -82.99 35.93
C ARG A 686 34.27 -82.72 37.38
N LEU A 687 33.38 -82.06 38.13
CA LEU A 687 32.46 -82.70 39.09
C LEU A 687 31.28 -81.78 39.37
#